data_AF-A0A8H3V4F1-F1
#
_entry.id   AF-A0A8H3V4F1-F1
#
_cell.length_a   1.000
_cell.length_b   1.000
_cell.length_c   1.000
_cell.angle_alpha   90.00
_cell.angle_beta   90.00
_cell.angle_gamma   90.00
#
_symmetry.space_group_name_H-M   'P 1'
#
loop_
_entity.id
_entity.type
_entity.pdbx_description
1 polymer ?
#
loop_
_entity_poly.entity_id
_entity_poly.type
_entity_poly.pdbx_seq_one_letter_code
_entity_poly.pdbx_strand_id
1 'polypeptide(L)'
;MFPLLLTIALSFLPLTNAYSPRDAPNALNRAQSTQTQPNTPTAPITLANATFTQLIDHKNPSLGTFEQFYYYSAQYWAGPGSPIVLFTPGEVNVSCCTDYATLNYTSGVLAQKLGAAVVIRYMPKNCSADLTRVVDHVDHVGLNGTVEEQKALQKMFGLEEIVHYDDFAAGFYTFCDTIEGIPQNQTQNQTSQNITLPPETGIGLALALPNYAKWMSHSFLPGFCESFHYPEWTGRNNVACLETYDTKSPYYTDWSLSNKFSRQWTWLTCNEPFGYWPTATPPDRPSIVPRLVNRAYWERQFSSSWASTCEEGQGSSRITSQIAGAFLGYSKGWAMTSYRIWSSIARLPNCYGPSTAGVRMRRSTFFFPELLEEQRGGQLDKMMEIKHCGASGFRHDVNLVRERGVNPHYGAKDAYEIDTPVIDTDVATAWLMSLVKAKGAQLVTEAIHGDLLAQEDGLCRKFGVGAIVNATGLSARQLASDNKVYPLRGALVRVHNDGLRFPKIECAMSISANVMPGGDSSADGHTNGNSDNGIVFLVPRNDNTLIIGGVAQENEWKLDLQLDSPSIQQMRKRGEAFHPGLENAIVDAEYPIAQGLRPARKGNVRVERELRKCPKKCPNAFSCIVHSYGHGGSGWSLSFGCAVDVCELVEEVLRGIAPMSMDERWRSGHQPVKITDGITD
;
A
#
# COMPACT_ATOMS: atom_id res chain seq x y z
N MET A 1 -13.37 12.75 34.82
CA MET A 1 -13.57 11.31 35.07
C MET A 1 -13.34 10.61 33.74
N PHE A 2 -12.12 10.20 33.39
CA PHE A 2 -11.42 8.96 33.82
C PHE A 2 -12.22 7.67 33.50
N PRO A 3 -11.58 6.60 32.97
CA PRO A 3 -10.45 6.53 31.99
C PRO A 3 -10.68 5.42 30.90
N LEU A 4 -10.03 5.34 29.72
CA LEU A 4 -8.83 5.99 29.13
C LEU A 4 -7.47 5.70 29.84
N LEU A 5 -6.95 4.45 29.74
CA LEU A 5 -5.73 3.91 30.40
C LEU A 5 -5.12 2.59 29.75
N LEU A 6 -4.72 2.50 28.46
CA LEU A 6 -3.86 1.35 28.00
C LEU A 6 -2.88 1.64 26.84
N THR A 7 -3.30 2.33 25.77
CA THR A 7 -2.35 2.84 24.76
C THR A 7 -1.82 4.22 25.13
N ILE A 8 -2.22 4.73 26.30
CA ILE A 8 -2.04 6.13 26.71
C ILE A 8 -0.87 6.33 27.67
N ALA A 9 -0.45 5.34 28.46
CA ALA A 9 0.71 5.57 29.34
C ALA A 9 1.98 5.85 28.52
N LEU A 10 2.15 5.28 27.32
CA LEU A 10 3.33 5.54 26.46
C LEU A 10 3.44 7.01 26.01
N SER A 11 2.43 7.84 26.30
CA SER A 11 2.41 9.26 25.94
C SER A 11 2.22 10.24 27.10
N PHE A 12 1.72 9.82 28.28
CA PHE A 12 1.56 10.71 29.45
C PHE A 12 1.59 9.98 30.81
N LEU A 13 2.74 10.05 31.49
CA LEU A 13 3.00 10.66 32.82
C LEU A 13 4.31 10.07 33.41
N PRO A 14 5.10 10.77 34.24
CA PRO A 14 4.82 11.99 35.02
C PRO A 14 5.00 13.29 34.18
N LEU A 15 4.22 14.35 34.39
CA LEU A 15 4.11 15.12 35.63
C LEU A 15 2.66 15.38 36.10
N THR A 16 2.22 14.72 37.18
CA THR A 16 1.42 15.38 38.24
C THR A 16 1.76 14.74 39.59
N ASN A 17 2.96 15.01 40.10
CA ASN A 17 3.20 14.98 41.54
C ASN A 17 4.02 16.21 41.98
N ALA A 18 3.60 17.37 41.48
CA ALA A 18 4.04 18.68 41.97
C ALA A 18 2.91 19.71 41.78
N TYR A 19 2.28 20.06 42.91
CA TYR A 19 1.64 21.34 43.22
C TYR A 19 0.34 21.81 42.54
N SER A 20 -0.70 21.79 43.39
CA SER A 20 -1.71 22.84 43.61
C SER A 20 -1.24 24.28 43.30
N PRO A 21 -2.10 25.18 42.78
CA PRO A 21 -1.68 26.47 42.22
C PRO A 21 -1.22 27.49 43.26
N ARG A 22 -0.22 28.30 42.88
CA ARG A 22 -0.05 29.72 43.23
C ARG A 22 0.90 30.40 42.25
N ASP A 23 0.35 31.37 41.51
CA ASP A 23 0.98 32.59 40.97
C ASP A 23 2.16 32.49 39.98
N ALA A 24 1.85 32.84 38.72
CA ALA A 24 2.54 33.72 37.73
C ALA A 24 3.97 34.27 37.99
N PRO A 25 4.65 34.88 36.98
CA PRO A 25 4.72 34.61 35.52
C PRO A 25 6.17 34.70 34.94
N ASN A 26 6.34 34.65 33.61
CA ASN A 26 7.47 35.26 32.83
C ASN A 26 8.90 34.63 33.06
N ALA A 27 9.91 34.71 32.18
CA ALA A 27 10.04 35.06 30.76
C ALA A 27 11.42 34.62 30.18
N LEU A 28 11.47 34.42 28.86
CA LEU A 28 12.38 35.02 27.85
C LEU A 28 13.45 34.10 27.22
N ASN A 29 13.39 33.97 25.89
CA ASN A 29 14.38 33.26 25.07
C ASN A 29 15.43 34.22 24.42
N ARG A 30 16.46 33.64 23.78
CA ARG A 30 17.73 34.28 23.37
C ARG A 30 17.71 35.55 22.47
N ALA A 31 18.51 36.53 22.91
CA ALA A 31 19.66 37.17 22.24
C ALA A 31 19.56 37.89 20.86
N GLN A 32 20.12 39.11 20.76
CA GLN A 32 21.36 39.45 20.00
C GLN A 32 21.87 40.85 20.41
N SER A 33 23.17 41.08 20.22
CA SER A 33 23.86 42.36 20.05
C SER A 33 23.36 43.15 18.81
N THR A 34 23.53 44.46 18.64
CA THR A 34 24.15 45.53 19.45
C THR A 34 23.71 46.89 18.90
N GLN A 35 23.12 47.77 19.72
CA GLN A 35 23.23 49.25 19.66
C GLN A 35 22.54 49.87 20.89
N THR A 36 22.90 51.10 21.24
CA THR A 36 22.78 51.64 22.61
C THR A 36 21.59 52.57 22.87
N GLN A 37 21.01 52.43 24.09
CA GLN A 37 20.07 53.35 24.79
C GLN A 37 18.63 53.42 24.24
N PRO A 38 17.61 53.80 25.05
CA PRO A 38 17.55 53.90 26.52
C PRO A 38 16.45 53.01 27.16
N ASN A 39 16.43 52.93 28.50
CA ASN A 39 15.36 52.29 29.27
C ASN A 39 13.98 52.84 28.88
N THR A 40 13.10 51.97 28.37
CA THR A 40 11.68 52.30 28.12
C THR A 40 10.80 51.22 28.76
N PRO A 41 9.78 51.56 29.56
CA PRO A 41 8.96 50.55 30.23
C PRO A 41 8.14 49.75 29.21
N THR A 42 8.31 48.44 29.14
CA THR A 42 7.47 47.57 28.30
C THR A 42 6.06 47.51 28.88
N ALA A 43 5.13 48.23 28.24
CA ALA A 43 3.70 48.10 28.47
C ALA A 43 3.24 46.64 28.23
N PRO A 44 2.18 46.18 28.95
CA PRO A 44 1.68 44.82 28.82
C PRO A 44 1.28 44.51 27.37
N ILE A 45 1.61 43.29 26.95
CA ILE A 45 1.51 42.87 25.55
C ILE A 45 0.06 42.80 25.13
N THR A 46 -0.32 43.65 24.18
CA THR A 46 -1.69 43.70 23.67
C THR A 46 -1.89 42.52 22.73
N LEU A 47 -2.55 41.49 23.25
CA LEU A 47 -2.94 40.31 22.51
C LEU A 47 -4.39 40.48 22.04
N ALA A 48 -4.59 40.52 20.73
CA ALA A 48 -5.91 40.53 20.13
C ALA A 48 -6.28 39.11 19.69
N ASN A 49 -7.59 38.84 19.62
CA ASN A 49 -8.11 37.68 18.93
C ASN A 49 -8.88 38.12 17.68
N ALA A 50 -8.96 37.20 16.73
CA ALA A 50 -9.78 37.32 15.54
C ALA A 50 -10.16 35.92 15.05
N THR A 51 -11.13 35.87 14.15
CA THR A 51 -11.33 34.72 13.28
C THR A 51 -10.94 35.08 11.86
N PHE A 52 -10.60 34.08 11.05
CA PHE A 52 -10.57 34.22 9.61
C PHE A 52 -11.34 33.07 8.96
N THR A 53 -12.01 33.41 7.87
CA THR A 53 -12.77 32.48 7.05
C THR A 53 -11.83 31.59 6.25
N GLN A 54 -11.78 30.30 6.56
CA GLN A 54 -11.00 29.29 5.84
C GLN A 54 -11.92 28.47 4.92
N LEU A 55 -11.43 28.09 3.73
CA LEU A 55 -12.14 27.16 2.85
C LEU A 55 -12.18 25.76 3.48
N ILE A 56 -13.33 25.08 3.40
CA ILE A 56 -13.44 23.65 3.79
C ILE A 56 -12.58 22.78 2.85
N ASP A 57 -12.52 23.14 1.57
CA ASP A 57 -11.60 22.58 0.58
C ASP A 57 -10.99 23.69 -0.27
N HIS A 58 -9.66 23.82 -0.21
CA HIS A 58 -8.90 24.80 -0.98
C HIS A 58 -8.91 24.55 -2.51
N LYS A 59 -9.29 23.34 -2.96
CA LYS A 59 -9.42 22.97 -4.37
C LYS A 59 -10.86 23.03 -4.88
N ASN A 60 -11.85 23.04 -3.98
CA ASN A 60 -13.27 23.16 -4.34
C ASN A 60 -14.00 24.19 -3.47
N PRO A 61 -13.85 25.50 -3.74
CA PRO A 61 -14.39 26.56 -2.90
C PRO A 61 -15.92 26.57 -2.73
N SER A 62 -16.67 25.89 -3.60
CA SER A 62 -18.14 25.79 -3.48
C SER A 62 -18.60 24.88 -2.35
N LEU A 63 -17.71 24.12 -1.71
CA LEU A 63 -18.03 23.34 -0.50
C LEU A 63 -18.19 24.21 0.76
N GLY A 64 -17.91 25.51 0.66
CA GLY A 64 -18.11 26.48 1.73
C GLY A 64 -16.89 26.69 2.61
N THR A 65 -17.11 27.35 3.73
CA THR A 65 -16.07 27.90 4.61
C THR A 65 -16.36 27.63 6.08
N PHE A 66 -15.33 27.65 6.91
CA PHE A 66 -15.42 27.61 8.36
C PHE A 66 -14.51 28.68 8.98
N GLU A 67 -14.91 29.22 10.13
CA GLU A 67 -14.11 30.21 10.85
C GLU A 67 -13.01 29.55 11.68
N GLN A 68 -11.76 29.95 11.46
CA GLN A 68 -10.64 29.59 12.32
C GLN A 68 -10.29 30.72 13.28
N PHE A 69 -10.29 30.42 14.57
CA PHE A 69 -9.96 31.36 15.65
C PHE A 69 -8.46 31.38 15.94
N TYR A 70 -7.90 32.58 16.15
CA TYR A 70 -6.49 32.75 16.50
C TYR A 70 -6.26 33.95 17.44
N TYR A 71 -5.17 33.89 18.19
CA TYR A 71 -4.60 35.04 18.89
C TYR A 71 -3.42 35.58 18.09
N TYR A 72 -3.25 36.90 18.10
CA TYR A 72 -2.10 37.58 17.51
C TYR A 72 -1.65 38.77 18.35
N SER A 73 -0.37 39.12 18.24
CA SER A 73 0.12 40.43 18.68
C SER A 73 0.86 41.13 17.56
N ALA A 74 0.46 42.37 17.28
CA ALA A 74 1.11 43.26 16.33
C ALA A 74 2.05 44.28 17.03
N GLN A 75 2.36 44.10 18.32
CA GLN A 75 3.09 45.07 19.13
C GLN A 75 4.46 45.47 18.55
N TYR A 76 5.11 44.57 17.82
CA TYR A 76 6.41 44.81 17.21
C TYR A 76 6.36 44.97 15.68
N TRP A 77 5.16 45.01 15.09
CA TRP A 77 4.99 45.06 13.65
C TRP A 77 5.33 46.45 13.09
N ALA A 78 6.34 46.52 12.21
CA ALA A 78 6.88 47.76 11.66
C ALA A 78 6.08 48.34 10.47
N GLY A 79 4.96 47.70 10.09
CA GLY A 79 4.05 48.16 9.04
C GLY A 79 4.02 47.24 7.80
N PRO A 80 3.24 47.61 6.76
CA PRO A 80 3.00 46.79 5.58
C PRO A 80 4.29 46.32 4.89
N GLY A 81 4.36 45.02 4.58
CA GLY A 81 5.55 44.37 4.02
C GLY A 81 6.47 43.71 5.07
N SER A 82 6.30 44.03 6.36
CA SER A 82 7.02 43.36 7.44
C SER A 82 6.51 41.91 7.65
N PRO A 83 7.37 40.95 8.00
CA PRO A 83 7.00 39.54 8.08
C PRO A 83 6.02 39.22 9.22
N ILE A 84 5.46 38.01 9.20
CA ILE A 84 4.61 37.46 10.26
C ILE A 84 5.29 36.19 10.78
N VAL A 85 5.50 36.12 12.09
CA VAL A 85 6.02 34.93 12.78
C VAL A 85 4.83 34.00 13.05
N LEU A 86 4.59 33.08 12.11
CA LEU A 86 3.51 32.10 12.17
C LEU A 86 3.95 30.80 12.84
N PHE A 87 2.96 30.24 13.51
CA PHE A 87 3.03 29.24 14.52
C PHE A 87 1.50 28.98 14.79
N THR A 88 1.00 27.73 14.94
CA THR A 88 -0.45 27.37 15.13
C THR A 88 -0.71 26.28 16.21
N PRO A 89 -1.82 26.20 16.96
CA PRO A 89 -1.86 25.66 18.35
C PRO A 89 -1.59 24.16 18.69
N GLY A 90 -1.10 23.29 17.80
CA GLY A 90 -1.19 21.82 18.00
C GLY A 90 -2.65 21.34 17.84
N GLU A 91 -3.03 20.23 18.48
CA GLU A 91 -4.43 19.77 18.58
C GLU A 91 -5.15 20.31 19.84
N VAL A 92 -4.46 21.12 20.65
CA VAL A 92 -5.00 21.73 21.88
C VAL A 92 -5.57 23.14 21.61
N ASN A 93 -6.41 23.64 22.51
CA ASN A 93 -6.98 24.97 22.39
C ASN A 93 -5.88 26.05 22.54
N VAL A 94 -5.81 26.97 21.57
CA VAL A 94 -4.83 28.08 21.52
C VAL A 94 -4.86 29.00 22.77
N SER A 95 -5.95 29.00 23.54
CA SER A 95 -6.12 29.85 24.72
C SER A 95 -5.12 29.61 25.85
N CYS A 96 -4.46 28.46 25.92
CA CYS A 96 -3.38 28.23 26.91
C CYS A 96 -1.98 28.58 26.37
N CYS A 97 -1.85 28.92 25.09
CA CYS A 97 -0.55 29.19 24.45
C CYS A 97 -0.28 30.69 24.25
N THR A 98 -1.15 31.57 24.72
CA THR A 98 -1.11 33.04 24.50
C THR A 98 0.24 33.69 24.79
N ASP A 99 0.97 33.18 25.79
CA ASP A 99 2.25 33.72 26.22
C ASP A 99 3.33 33.63 25.14
N TYR A 100 3.19 32.77 24.13
CA TYR A 100 4.17 32.65 23.05
C TYR A 100 4.19 33.86 22.10
N ALA A 101 3.18 34.74 22.16
CA ALA A 101 3.22 36.05 21.50
C ALA A 101 4.14 37.06 22.22
N THR A 102 4.60 36.74 23.43
CA THR A 102 5.36 37.65 24.27
C THR A 102 6.88 37.50 24.10
N LEU A 103 7.59 38.54 24.56
CA LEU A 103 8.84 38.44 25.34
C LEU A 103 9.29 37.00 25.64
N ASN A 104 8.44 36.30 26.38
CA ASN A 104 8.78 35.12 27.14
C ASN A 104 9.26 33.93 26.29
N TYR A 105 8.94 33.90 24.99
CA TYR A 105 9.24 32.79 24.10
C TYR A 105 9.80 33.27 22.77
N THR A 106 10.45 32.36 22.05
CA THR A 106 11.23 32.65 20.83
C THR A 106 10.45 33.43 19.78
N SER A 107 9.17 33.15 19.64
CA SER A 107 8.28 33.79 18.66
C SER A 107 8.10 35.30 18.88
N GLY A 108 7.92 35.74 20.14
CA GLY A 108 7.86 37.18 20.44
C GLY A 108 9.21 37.87 20.29
N VAL A 109 10.31 37.20 20.66
CA VAL A 109 11.68 37.73 20.47
C VAL A 109 12.01 37.88 18.98
N LEU A 110 11.65 36.90 18.14
CA LEU A 110 11.79 36.96 16.69
C LEU A 110 10.95 38.10 16.10
N ALA A 111 9.72 38.29 16.58
CA ALA A 111 8.89 39.39 16.12
C ALA A 111 9.47 40.76 16.47
N GLN A 112 9.98 40.94 17.69
CA GLN A 112 10.66 42.17 18.08
C GLN A 112 11.86 42.51 17.19
N LYS A 113 12.65 41.49 16.82
CA LYS A 113 13.85 41.66 16.00
C LYS A 113 13.57 41.92 14.52
N LEU A 114 12.52 41.31 13.99
CA LEU A 114 12.19 41.36 12.57
C LEU A 114 11.18 42.46 12.23
N GLY A 115 10.73 43.24 13.21
CA GLY A 115 9.64 44.21 13.01
C GLY A 115 8.33 43.53 12.65
N ALA A 116 8.04 42.36 13.22
CA ALA A 116 7.00 41.44 12.78
C ALA A 116 5.83 41.30 13.77
N ALA A 117 4.73 40.70 13.32
CA ALA A 117 3.61 40.26 14.17
C ALA A 117 3.75 38.76 14.55
N VAL A 118 3.13 38.32 15.66
CA VAL A 118 3.23 36.93 16.19
C VAL A 118 1.90 36.16 16.16
N VAL A 119 1.99 34.84 15.88
CA VAL A 119 0.99 33.74 16.02
C VAL A 119 1.72 32.47 16.65
N ILE A 120 1.15 31.30 17.04
CA ILE A 120 1.67 30.35 18.13
C ILE A 120 1.81 28.76 17.93
N ARG A 121 3.03 28.10 17.88
CA ARG A 121 3.41 26.61 18.01
C ARG A 121 4.93 26.31 18.16
N TYR A 122 5.24 25.09 18.60
CA TYR A 122 6.34 24.15 18.22
C TYR A 122 7.78 24.33 18.76
N MET A 123 8.56 23.23 18.63
CA MET A 123 9.62 22.69 19.52
C MET A 123 11.09 23.20 19.29
N PRO A 124 12.00 23.14 20.31
CA PRO A 124 13.41 23.59 20.21
C PRO A 124 14.40 22.67 19.47
N LYS A 125 15.54 23.25 19.04
CA LYS A 125 16.55 22.60 18.17
C LYS A 125 17.57 21.70 18.88
N ASN A 126 18.11 22.10 20.02
CA ASN A 126 19.11 21.35 20.81
C ASN A 126 18.62 19.93 21.13
N CYS A 127 17.44 19.81 21.72
CA CYS A 127 16.85 18.52 22.06
C CYS A 127 16.61 17.66 20.80
N SER A 128 16.18 18.25 19.68
CA SER A 128 15.99 17.51 18.42
C SER A 128 17.31 16.94 17.87
N ALA A 129 18.45 17.60 18.11
CA ALA A 129 19.76 17.15 17.66
C ALA A 129 20.29 15.96 18.49
N ASP A 130 20.13 15.97 19.81
CA ASP A 130 20.52 14.82 20.65
C ASP A 130 19.58 13.64 20.51
N LEU A 131 18.27 13.89 20.42
CA LEU A 131 17.28 12.83 20.20
C LEU A 131 17.55 12.10 18.87
N THR A 132 17.85 12.84 17.80
CA THR A 132 18.26 12.25 16.51
C THR A 132 19.45 11.30 16.69
N ARG A 133 20.48 11.66 17.46
CA ARG A 133 21.67 10.80 17.62
C ARG A 133 21.39 9.53 18.41
N VAL A 134 20.55 9.61 19.43
CA VAL A 134 20.18 8.42 20.21
C VAL A 134 19.34 7.49 19.33
N VAL A 135 18.42 8.05 18.53
CA VAL A 135 17.63 7.32 17.54
C VAL A 135 18.51 6.65 16.48
N ASP A 136 19.44 7.40 15.87
CA ASP A 136 20.40 6.86 14.88
C ASP A 136 21.26 5.73 15.47
N HIS A 137 21.62 5.81 16.76
CA HIS A 137 22.37 4.76 17.45
C HIS A 137 21.53 3.50 17.72
N VAL A 138 20.28 3.66 18.18
CA VAL A 138 19.33 2.55 18.37
C VAL A 138 19.05 1.86 17.03
N ASP A 139 18.83 2.62 15.95
CA ASP A 139 18.69 2.07 14.61
C ASP A 139 19.95 1.34 14.16
N HIS A 140 21.14 1.88 14.41
CA HIS A 140 22.38 1.22 14.03
C HIS A 140 22.58 -0.14 14.73
N VAL A 141 22.31 -0.21 16.05
CA VAL A 141 22.42 -1.45 16.84
C VAL A 141 21.31 -2.44 16.48
N GLY A 142 20.09 -1.98 16.23
CA GLY A 142 18.97 -2.83 15.83
C GLY A 142 19.08 -3.39 14.40
N LEU A 143 19.69 -2.64 13.47
CA LEU A 143 19.84 -3.05 12.07
C LEU A 143 21.15 -3.80 11.80
N ASN A 144 22.25 -3.47 12.50
CA ASN A 144 23.59 -3.98 12.19
C ASN A 144 24.35 -4.59 13.38
N GLY A 145 23.86 -4.44 14.62
CA GLY A 145 24.50 -4.94 15.83
C GLY A 145 24.19 -6.40 16.12
N THR A 146 25.02 -7.02 16.95
CA THR A 146 24.85 -8.40 17.45
C THR A 146 23.74 -8.50 18.50
N VAL A 147 23.27 -9.72 18.77
CA VAL A 147 22.25 -9.98 19.80
C VAL A 147 22.74 -9.57 21.20
N GLU A 148 24.04 -9.68 21.46
CA GLU A 148 24.70 -9.25 22.68
C GLU A 148 24.68 -7.72 22.84
N GLU A 149 24.95 -6.98 21.76
CA GLU A 149 24.90 -5.51 21.73
C GLU A 149 23.47 -4.98 21.87
N GLN A 150 22.52 -5.63 21.20
CA GLN A 150 21.08 -5.35 21.34
C GLN A 150 20.61 -5.54 22.79
N LYS A 151 20.94 -6.68 23.42
CA LYS A 151 20.60 -6.95 24.82
C LYS A 151 21.32 -6.03 25.81
N ALA A 152 22.57 -5.66 25.53
CA ALA A 152 23.29 -4.68 26.34
C ALA A 152 22.59 -3.31 26.33
N LEU A 153 22.08 -2.89 25.16
CA LEU A 153 21.34 -1.64 25.02
C LEU A 153 19.94 -1.71 25.66
N GLN A 154 19.18 -2.79 25.45
CA GLN A 154 17.88 -3.01 26.13
C GLN A 154 18.04 -2.97 27.66
N LYS A 155 19.05 -3.66 28.20
CA LYS A 155 19.39 -3.66 29.63
C LYS A 155 19.77 -2.28 30.16
N MET A 156 20.38 -1.43 29.34
CA MET A 156 20.71 -0.06 29.74
C MET A 156 19.44 0.73 30.08
N PHE A 157 18.36 0.52 29.33
CA PHE A 157 17.06 1.17 29.51
C PHE A 157 16.13 0.46 30.52
N GLY A 158 16.53 -0.69 31.06
CA GLY A 158 15.71 -1.53 31.95
C GLY A 158 14.62 -2.33 31.22
N LEU A 159 14.90 -2.72 29.97
CA LEU A 159 13.97 -3.40 29.06
C LEU A 159 14.50 -4.76 28.58
N GLU A 160 15.39 -5.40 29.35
CA GLU A 160 15.98 -6.71 29.02
C GLU A 160 14.99 -7.88 28.95
N GLU A 161 13.75 -7.70 29.43
CA GLU A 161 12.67 -8.70 29.34
C GLU A 161 11.86 -8.60 28.03
N ILE A 162 12.01 -7.54 27.24
CA ILE A 162 11.37 -7.42 25.92
C ILE A 162 12.13 -8.31 24.91
N VAL A 163 11.41 -9.20 24.23
CA VAL A 163 12.03 -10.20 23.34
C VAL A 163 12.37 -9.60 21.97
N HIS A 164 11.54 -8.66 21.49
CA HIS A 164 11.65 -8.08 20.17
C HIS A 164 12.23 -6.64 20.20
N TYR A 165 13.33 -6.41 19.47
CA TYR A 165 14.09 -5.17 19.57
C TYR A 165 13.38 -3.94 18.97
N ASP A 166 12.47 -4.14 18.02
CA ASP A 166 11.64 -3.07 17.45
C ASP A 166 10.61 -2.51 18.44
N ASP A 167 10.15 -3.32 19.40
CA ASP A 167 9.24 -2.89 20.46
C ASP A 167 9.97 -2.05 21.53
N PHE A 168 11.24 -2.39 21.82
CA PHE A 168 12.14 -1.53 22.61
C PHE A 168 12.30 -0.13 21.98
N ALA A 169 12.40 -0.05 20.65
CA ALA A 169 12.62 1.20 19.93
C ALA A 169 11.39 2.14 19.89
N ALA A 170 10.21 1.68 20.29
CA ALA A 170 8.97 2.46 20.20
C ALA A 170 8.69 3.38 21.39
N GLY A 171 9.34 3.16 22.54
CA GLY A 171 9.01 3.82 23.81
C GLY A 171 9.43 5.29 23.98
N PHE A 172 9.70 6.02 22.89
CA PHE A 172 10.60 7.18 22.93
C PHE A 172 9.99 8.60 22.87
N TYR A 173 9.22 9.04 23.89
CA TYR A 173 8.61 10.39 23.89
C TYR A 173 8.59 11.11 25.27
N THR A 174 8.84 12.44 25.28
CA THR A 174 8.76 13.42 26.42
C THR A 174 9.85 13.46 27.52
N PHE A 175 11.05 14.02 27.27
CA PHE A 175 12.15 13.99 28.26
C PHE A 175 13.33 14.99 28.05
N CYS A 176 13.21 16.02 27.18
CA CYS A 176 14.33 16.87 26.72
C CYS A 176 15.34 17.33 27.78
N ASP A 177 14.88 17.99 28.86
CA ASP A 177 15.77 18.52 29.91
C ASP A 177 16.63 17.43 30.55
N THR A 178 16.08 16.22 30.69
CA THR A 178 16.79 15.07 31.26
C THR A 178 17.83 14.49 30.30
N ILE A 179 17.56 14.46 28.97
CA ILE A 179 18.57 14.10 27.95
C ILE A 179 19.78 14.99 28.11
N GLU A 180 19.51 16.30 28.14
CA GLU A 180 20.48 17.38 28.15
C GLU A 180 21.25 17.49 29.49
N GLY A 181 20.93 16.64 30.46
CA GLY A 181 21.61 16.55 31.75
C GLY A 181 21.20 17.65 32.74
N ILE A 182 20.10 18.33 32.51
CA ILE A 182 19.59 19.42 33.36
C ILE A 182 18.91 18.81 34.60
N PRO A 183 19.36 19.10 35.84
CA PRO A 183 18.78 18.48 37.03
C PRO A 183 17.35 18.98 37.33
N GLN A 184 16.38 18.07 37.41
CA GLN A 184 14.97 18.42 37.73
C GLN A 184 14.74 18.89 39.18
N ASN A 185 15.69 18.66 40.10
CA ASN A 185 15.55 18.99 41.52
C ASN A 185 16.20 20.34 41.89
N GLN A 186 15.61 21.45 41.46
CA GLN A 186 15.81 22.75 42.11
C GLN A 186 14.46 23.35 42.53
N THR A 187 14.18 23.30 43.83
CA THR A 187 13.06 24.01 44.45
C THR A 187 13.28 25.53 44.38
N GLN A 188 12.18 26.29 44.34
CA GLN A 188 12.08 27.72 43.91
C GLN A 188 12.83 28.79 44.75
N ASN A 189 13.91 28.46 45.47
CA ASN A 189 14.57 29.39 46.41
C ASN A 189 16.11 29.37 46.37
N GLN A 190 16.71 29.23 45.18
CA GLN A 190 18.12 29.59 44.98
C GLN A 190 18.29 30.49 43.75
N THR A 191 18.93 31.64 43.96
CA THR A 191 19.26 32.59 42.90
C THR A 191 20.21 31.98 41.88
N SER A 192 19.73 31.87 40.64
CA SER A 192 20.49 31.77 39.40
C SER A 192 21.92 31.23 39.52
N GLN A 193 22.08 29.94 39.82
CA GLN A 193 23.29 29.25 39.38
C GLN A 193 23.23 29.11 37.86
N ASN A 194 24.34 29.36 37.18
CA ASN A 194 24.40 29.45 35.71
C ASN A 194 24.05 28.11 35.03
N ILE A 195 22.76 27.89 34.75
CA ILE A 195 22.28 26.80 33.90
C ILE A 195 22.80 27.07 32.49
N THR A 196 23.90 26.41 32.15
CA THR A 196 24.52 26.50 30.83
C THR A 196 23.75 25.58 29.90
N LEU A 197 22.74 26.13 29.21
CA LEU A 197 21.99 25.39 28.19
C LEU A 197 22.96 24.80 27.15
N PRO A 198 22.72 23.58 26.66
CA PRO A 198 23.55 22.98 25.62
C PRO A 198 23.67 23.87 24.37
N PRO A 199 24.75 23.73 23.60
CA PRO A 199 24.83 24.34 22.28
C PRO A 199 23.68 23.82 21.38
N GLU A 200 23.39 24.52 20.27
CA GLU A 200 22.37 24.04 19.31
C GLU A 200 22.69 22.67 18.71
N THR A 201 23.94 22.23 18.83
CA THR A 201 24.40 20.88 18.50
C THR A 201 24.07 19.82 19.55
N GLY A 202 23.54 20.15 20.73
CA GLY A 202 23.31 19.20 21.82
C GLY A 202 24.58 18.78 22.59
N ILE A 203 24.43 17.89 23.58
CA ILE A 203 25.50 17.36 24.45
C ILE A 203 26.21 16.12 23.87
N GLY A 204 25.65 15.49 22.84
CA GLY A 204 26.25 14.34 22.15
C GLY A 204 25.93 12.97 22.76
N LEU A 205 26.04 11.93 21.93
CA LEU A 205 25.55 10.58 22.21
C LEU A 205 26.08 9.97 23.52
N ALA A 206 27.38 10.15 23.81
CA ALA A 206 28.04 9.56 24.98
C ALA A 206 27.46 10.02 26.32
N LEU A 207 26.78 11.18 26.36
CA LEU A 207 26.09 11.70 27.54
C LEU A 207 24.57 11.56 27.40
N ALA A 208 24.02 11.83 26.21
CA ALA A 208 22.58 11.74 25.94
C ALA A 208 22.01 10.32 26.14
N LEU A 209 22.74 9.28 25.70
CA LEU A 209 22.30 7.89 25.79
C LEU A 209 22.13 7.39 27.25
N PRO A 210 23.16 7.46 28.13
CA PRO A 210 23.00 7.04 29.53
C PRO A 210 22.00 7.91 30.31
N ASN A 211 21.90 9.21 30.00
CA ASN A 211 20.89 10.09 30.61
C ASN A 211 19.47 9.63 30.26
N TYR A 212 19.23 9.28 28.99
CA TYR A 212 17.94 8.81 28.55
C TYR A 212 17.60 7.44 29.14
N ALA A 213 18.52 6.49 29.07
CA ALA A 213 18.36 5.15 29.63
C ALA A 213 18.02 5.18 31.14
N LYS A 214 18.61 6.13 31.87
CA LYS A 214 18.29 6.42 33.27
C LYS A 214 16.87 6.97 33.46
N TRP A 215 16.41 7.90 32.62
CA TRP A 215 15.04 8.41 32.68
C TRP A 215 14.01 7.31 32.42
N MET A 216 14.24 6.46 31.41
CA MET A 216 13.34 5.35 31.07
C MET A 216 13.15 4.41 32.26
N SER A 217 14.27 3.93 32.82
CA SER A 217 14.29 2.98 33.94
C SER A 217 13.81 3.54 35.29
N HIS A 218 14.00 4.85 35.56
CA HIS A 218 13.72 5.43 36.88
C HIS A 218 12.47 6.32 36.94
N SER A 219 12.03 6.90 35.82
CA SER A 219 10.97 7.90 35.77
C SER A 219 9.77 7.46 34.95
N PHE A 220 9.95 6.57 33.98
CA PHE A 220 8.90 6.17 33.04
C PHE A 220 8.33 4.77 33.34
N LEU A 221 9.17 3.73 33.34
CA LEU A 221 8.73 2.34 33.53
C LEU A 221 8.12 2.03 34.92
N PRO A 222 8.58 2.61 36.05
CA PRO A 222 8.05 2.25 37.37
C PRO A 222 6.57 2.60 37.57
N GLY A 223 5.72 1.58 37.67
CA GLY A 223 4.26 1.67 37.84
C GLY A 223 3.50 1.78 36.51
N PHE A 224 4.21 1.70 35.38
CA PHE A 224 3.69 1.99 34.06
C PHE A 224 2.61 1.01 33.59
N CYS A 225 2.95 -0.27 33.41
CA CYS A 225 1.97 -1.29 33.00
C CYS A 225 0.94 -1.56 34.10
N GLU A 226 1.27 -1.28 35.37
CA GLU A 226 0.38 -1.43 36.53
C GLU A 226 -0.69 -0.33 36.61
N SER A 227 -0.40 0.90 36.12
CA SER A 227 -1.32 2.05 36.09
C SER A 227 -2.64 1.78 35.37
N PHE A 228 -2.63 0.72 34.57
CA PHE A 228 -3.68 0.28 33.68
C PHE A 228 -4.66 -0.73 34.30
N HIS A 229 -4.26 -1.36 35.40
CA HIS A 229 -5.11 -2.22 36.24
C HIS A 229 -5.60 -3.54 35.60
N TYR A 230 -4.85 -4.11 34.66
CA TYR A 230 -5.06 -5.49 34.20
C TYR A 230 -4.27 -6.47 35.08
N PRO A 231 -4.85 -7.60 35.53
CA PRO A 231 -4.17 -8.58 36.39
C PRO A 231 -2.80 -9.05 35.86
N GLU A 232 -2.72 -9.26 34.55
CA GLU A 232 -1.55 -9.72 33.79
C GLU A 232 -0.37 -8.73 33.87
N TRP A 233 -0.65 -7.46 34.15
CA TRP A 233 0.29 -6.34 34.10
C TRP A 233 0.58 -5.74 35.48
N THR A 234 0.19 -6.44 36.54
CA THR A 234 0.47 -6.03 37.92
C THR A 234 1.98 -6.09 38.23
N GLY A 235 2.43 -5.22 39.14
CA GLY A 235 3.83 -5.14 39.57
C GLY A 235 4.57 -3.90 39.05
N ARG A 236 5.29 -3.25 39.97
CA ARG A 236 5.94 -1.95 39.74
C ARG A 236 6.88 -1.88 38.54
N ASN A 237 7.59 -2.95 38.19
CA ASN A 237 8.52 -2.96 37.06
C ASN A 237 8.05 -3.91 35.93
N ASN A 238 6.77 -4.25 35.89
CA ASN A 238 6.22 -5.08 34.82
C ASN A 238 6.25 -4.30 33.50
N VAL A 239 6.78 -4.93 32.44
CA VAL A 239 6.92 -4.34 31.09
C VAL A 239 6.07 -5.04 30.03
N ALA A 240 5.24 -6.02 30.40
CA ALA A 240 4.48 -6.86 29.47
C ALA A 240 3.44 -6.09 28.63
N CYS A 241 3.11 -4.85 29.01
CA CYS A 241 2.29 -3.96 28.19
C CYS A 241 3.01 -3.34 26.99
N LEU A 242 4.34 -3.45 26.94
CA LEU A 242 5.19 -2.96 25.85
C LEU A 242 5.55 -4.05 24.85
N GLU A 243 5.32 -5.32 25.17
CA GLU A 243 5.55 -6.47 24.29
C GLU A 243 4.35 -6.66 23.35
N THR A 244 4.50 -6.19 22.12
CA THR A 244 3.41 -6.13 21.14
C THR A 244 3.28 -7.42 20.32
N TYR A 245 4.23 -8.37 20.42
CA TYR A 245 4.10 -9.66 19.75
C TYR A 245 3.25 -10.67 20.55
N ASP A 246 3.02 -10.46 21.86
CA ASP A 246 2.12 -11.33 22.64
C ASP A 246 0.63 -11.06 22.30
N THR A 247 0.11 -11.82 21.34
CA THR A 247 -1.31 -11.78 20.93
C THR A 247 -2.32 -12.12 22.05
N LYS A 248 -1.89 -12.64 23.20
CA LYS A 248 -2.77 -12.93 24.36
C LYS A 248 -2.93 -11.73 25.29
N SER A 249 -2.02 -10.77 25.19
CA SER A 249 -2.01 -9.50 25.91
C SER A 249 -3.40 -8.84 25.97
N PRO A 250 -3.82 -8.27 27.12
CA PRO A 250 -5.08 -7.53 27.25
C PRO A 250 -5.30 -6.46 26.17
N TYR A 251 -4.21 -5.89 25.64
CA TYR A 251 -4.21 -4.96 24.50
C TYR A 251 -4.86 -5.51 23.21
N TYR A 252 -4.88 -6.83 23.04
CA TYR A 252 -5.54 -7.51 21.93
C TYR A 252 -6.82 -8.25 22.34
N THR A 253 -6.95 -8.60 23.63
CA THR A 253 -8.00 -9.51 24.13
C THR A 253 -9.12 -8.85 24.94
N ASP A 254 -9.03 -7.57 25.33
CA ASP A 254 -10.17 -6.84 25.92
C ASP A 254 -11.03 -6.14 24.84
N TRP A 255 -12.21 -6.69 24.60
CA TRP A 255 -13.18 -6.21 23.62
C TRP A 255 -14.20 -5.21 24.18
N SER A 256 -14.08 -4.81 25.46
CA SER A 256 -15.07 -3.94 26.09
C SER A 256 -15.07 -2.52 25.50
N LEU A 257 -16.23 -1.88 25.45
CA LEU A 257 -16.33 -0.47 25.04
C LEU A 257 -15.59 0.48 26.00
N SER A 258 -15.41 0.05 27.25
CA SER A 258 -14.64 0.71 28.30
C SER A 258 -13.20 0.20 28.42
N ASN A 259 -12.70 -0.53 27.40
CA ASN A 259 -11.32 -0.97 27.35
C ASN A 259 -10.42 0.23 27.62
N LYS A 260 -9.35 0.01 28.36
CA LYS A 260 -8.56 1.15 28.77
C LYS A 260 -7.75 1.73 27.59
N PHE A 261 -7.51 0.98 26.52
CA PHE A 261 -6.64 1.40 25.42
C PHE A 261 -7.20 2.52 24.55
N SER A 262 -8.51 2.78 24.64
CA SER A 262 -9.24 3.49 23.59
C SER A 262 -9.12 2.74 22.27
N ARG A 263 -9.36 1.43 22.28
CA ARG A 263 -9.29 0.55 21.12
C ARG A 263 -10.11 1.04 19.92
N GLN A 264 -11.19 1.78 20.16
CA GLN A 264 -11.98 2.45 19.12
C GLN A 264 -11.19 3.58 18.42
N TRP A 265 -10.36 4.31 19.17
CA TRP A 265 -9.39 5.27 18.61
C TRP A 265 -8.23 4.55 17.92
N THR A 266 -7.71 3.47 18.50
CA THR A 266 -6.73 2.60 17.80
C THR A 266 -7.32 2.12 16.48
N TRP A 267 -8.56 1.63 16.44
CA TRP A 267 -9.27 1.24 15.22
C TRP A 267 -9.39 2.39 14.22
N LEU A 268 -9.71 3.61 14.67
CA LEU A 268 -9.78 4.79 13.80
C LEU A 268 -8.41 5.19 13.22
N THR A 269 -7.31 5.00 13.97
CA THR A 269 -5.95 5.23 13.44
C THR A 269 -5.50 4.09 12.52
N CYS A 270 -5.87 2.83 12.80
CA CYS A 270 -5.67 1.66 11.93
C CYS A 270 -6.35 1.81 10.57
N ASN A 271 -7.54 2.39 10.55
CA ASN A 271 -8.36 2.53 9.34
C ASN A 271 -8.07 3.87 8.65
N GLU A 272 -8.09 3.85 7.32
CA GLU A 272 -8.14 5.09 6.57
C GLU A 272 -9.53 5.74 6.77
N PRO A 273 -9.59 7.06 7.05
CA PRO A 273 -8.72 8.07 6.45
C PRO A 273 -7.51 8.53 7.30
N PHE A 274 -7.33 8.07 8.54
CA PHE A 274 -6.34 8.71 9.43
C PHE A 274 -4.91 8.31 9.12
N GLY A 275 -4.58 7.01 9.13
CA GLY A 275 -3.20 6.55 8.93
C GLY A 275 -2.19 7.20 9.90
N TYR A 276 -2.68 7.59 11.08
CA TYR A 276 -2.07 8.61 11.92
C TYR A 276 -1.36 7.98 13.11
N TRP A 277 -0.07 7.74 12.92
CA TRP A 277 0.83 7.14 13.90
C TRP A 277 2.25 7.72 13.71
N PRO A 278 3.04 7.89 14.78
CA PRO A 278 4.42 8.36 14.65
C PRO A 278 5.24 7.32 13.89
N THR A 279 5.91 7.74 12.82
CA THR A 279 6.91 6.94 12.09
C THR A 279 8.21 7.70 11.98
N ALA A 280 9.30 6.96 11.77
CA ALA A 280 10.55 7.55 11.34
C ALA A 280 10.42 8.35 10.05
N THR A 281 11.23 9.40 9.94
CA THR A 281 11.44 10.09 8.67
C THR A 281 12.19 9.19 7.67
N PRO A 282 12.19 9.50 6.36
CA PRO A 282 12.94 8.72 5.37
C PRO A 282 14.47 8.67 5.63
N PRO A 283 15.21 7.70 5.07
CA PRO A 283 16.65 7.50 5.33
C PRO A 283 17.56 8.69 5.01
N ASP A 284 17.12 9.62 4.17
CA ASP A 284 17.87 10.78 3.71
C ASP A 284 17.90 11.96 4.70
N ARG A 285 17.21 11.87 5.84
CA ARG A 285 17.08 12.98 6.81
C ARG A 285 17.03 12.51 8.28
N PRO A 286 17.35 13.42 9.23
CA PRO A 286 17.20 13.19 10.67
C PRO A 286 15.83 12.64 11.08
N SER A 287 15.81 11.70 12.02
CA SER A 287 14.59 11.17 12.62
C SER A 287 14.63 11.28 14.13
N ILE A 288 13.52 11.66 14.75
CA ILE A 288 13.32 11.62 16.21
C ILE A 288 12.53 10.38 16.66
N VAL A 289 12.30 9.45 15.73
CA VAL A 289 11.61 8.17 15.89
C VAL A 289 12.46 7.09 15.20
N PRO A 290 12.80 5.96 15.84
CA PRO A 290 13.60 4.90 15.20
C PRO A 290 12.96 4.35 13.93
N ARG A 291 13.79 4.08 12.91
CA ARG A 291 13.42 3.54 11.60
C ARG A 291 12.85 2.12 11.69
N LEU A 292 13.09 1.42 12.80
CA LEU A 292 12.35 0.20 13.16
C LEU A 292 10.85 0.48 13.41
N VAL A 293 10.50 1.65 13.97
CA VAL A 293 9.13 2.15 14.16
C VAL A 293 8.63 2.79 12.86
N ASN A 294 8.40 1.92 11.88
CA ASN A 294 7.91 2.27 10.55
C ASN A 294 6.46 1.81 10.34
N ARG A 295 5.95 1.96 9.11
CA ARG A 295 4.59 1.59 8.76
C ARG A 295 4.29 0.09 8.98
N ALA A 296 5.24 -0.81 8.71
CA ALA A 296 5.04 -2.25 8.88
C ALA A 296 5.00 -2.66 10.37
N TYR A 297 5.76 -1.97 11.23
CA TYR A 297 5.70 -2.14 12.69
C TYR A 297 4.29 -1.89 13.25
N TRP A 298 3.61 -0.82 12.79
CA TRP A 298 2.24 -0.51 13.19
C TRP A 298 1.21 -1.47 12.57
N GLU A 299 1.31 -1.75 11.26
CA GLU A 299 0.37 -2.63 10.56
C GLU A 299 0.37 -4.08 11.09
N ARG A 300 1.53 -4.59 11.55
CA ARG A 300 1.64 -5.87 12.27
C ARG A 300 0.68 -5.94 13.45
N GLN A 301 0.78 -4.98 14.36
CA GLN A 301 0.02 -4.96 15.62
C GLN A 301 -1.49 -4.92 15.35
N PHE A 302 -1.90 -4.20 14.30
CA PHE A 302 -3.29 -4.09 13.91
C PHE A 302 -3.84 -5.41 13.37
N SER A 303 -3.06 -6.17 12.57
CA SER A 303 -3.47 -7.50 12.12
C SER A 303 -3.77 -8.46 13.30
N SER A 304 -2.98 -8.40 14.37
CA SER A 304 -3.20 -9.15 15.61
C SER A 304 -4.43 -8.65 16.41
N SER A 305 -4.67 -7.34 16.44
CA SER A 305 -5.75 -6.71 17.21
C SER A 305 -7.16 -7.06 16.74
N TRP A 306 -7.33 -7.48 15.49
CA TRP A 306 -8.63 -7.57 14.82
C TRP A 306 -8.92 -8.94 14.20
N ALA A 307 -8.04 -9.92 14.41
CA ALA A 307 -8.04 -11.24 13.76
C ALA A 307 -9.28 -12.14 14.02
N SER A 308 -10.20 -11.76 14.91
CA SER A 308 -11.31 -12.63 15.35
C SER A 308 -12.73 -12.08 15.13
N THR A 309 -12.92 -10.92 14.49
CA THR A 309 -14.26 -10.34 14.25
C THR A 309 -14.57 -9.95 12.81
N CYS A 310 -13.69 -10.27 11.86
CA CYS A 310 -14.01 -10.21 10.43
C CYS A 310 -13.60 -11.52 9.77
N GLU A 311 -14.55 -12.19 9.12
CA GLU A 311 -14.19 -12.95 7.92
C GLU A 311 -13.56 -11.94 6.94
N GLU A 312 -12.43 -12.31 6.33
CA GLU A 312 -11.50 -11.40 5.65
C GLU A 312 -10.74 -10.42 6.56
N GLY A 313 -9.53 -10.81 6.97
CA GLY A 313 -8.55 -9.87 7.53
C GLY A 313 -8.06 -8.90 6.46
N GLN A 314 -8.60 -7.67 6.44
CA GLN A 314 -8.13 -6.56 5.62
C GLN A 314 -7.64 -5.42 6.54
N GLY A 315 -6.33 -5.14 6.53
CA GLY A 315 -5.72 -4.18 7.47
C GLY A 315 -4.33 -3.69 7.08
N SER A 316 -4.14 -3.24 5.82
CA SER A 316 -2.97 -2.43 5.40
C SER A 316 -3.20 -1.82 4.02
N SER A 317 -2.68 -0.60 3.82
CA SER A 317 -2.54 0.11 2.55
C SER A 317 -3.83 0.54 1.84
N ARG A 318 -4.15 1.85 1.79
CA ARG A 318 -5.27 2.33 0.98
C ARG A 318 -5.17 3.74 0.34
N ILE A 319 -4.11 4.57 0.35
CA ILE A 319 -4.12 5.82 -0.48
C ILE A 319 -3.44 5.70 -1.85
N THR A 320 -2.17 5.28 -1.95
CA THR A 320 -1.60 4.87 -3.26
C THR A 320 -2.23 3.56 -3.76
N SER A 321 -2.79 2.78 -2.83
CA SER A 321 -3.48 1.51 -3.07
C SER A 321 -5.00 1.54 -2.87
N GLN A 322 -5.71 2.67 -2.76
CA GLN A 322 -7.16 2.66 -3.06
C GLN A 322 -7.37 2.59 -4.56
N ILE A 323 -6.52 3.31 -5.30
CA ILE A 323 -6.40 3.20 -6.74
C ILE A 323 -5.91 1.76 -7.03
N ALA A 324 -4.65 1.41 -6.74
CA ALA A 324 -4.13 0.06 -7.04
C ALA A 324 -4.88 -1.12 -6.38
N GLY A 325 -5.56 -0.93 -5.24
CA GLY A 325 -6.22 -1.98 -4.46
C GLY A 325 -7.72 -2.15 -4.74
N ALA A 326 -8.45 -1.12 -5.20
CA ALA A 326 -9.73 -1.36 -5.88
C ALA A 326 -9.47 -2.21 -7.13
N PHE A 327 -8.39 -1.88 -7.86
CA PHE A 327 -7.99 -2.57 -9.07
C PHE A 327 -7.52 -4.03 -8.83
N LEU A 328 -6.70 -4.27 -7.80
CA LEU A 328 -6.34 -5.63 -7.37
C LEU A 328 -7.55 -6.36 -6.79
N GLY A 329 -8.45 -5.69 -6.06
CA GLY A 329 -9.67 -6.28 -5.49
C GLY A 329 -10.63 -6.82 -6.56
N TYR A 330 -11.01 -5.99 -7.54
CA TYR A 330 -11.78 -6.44 -8.70
C TYR A 330 -11.05 -7.55 -9.46
N SER A 331 -9.77 -7.36 -9.79
CA SER A 331 -9.01 -8.35 -10.57
C SER A 331 -8.87 -9.69 -9.85
N LYS A 332 -8.70 -9.70 -8.53
CA LYS A 332 -8.67 -10.91 -7.67
C LYS A 332 -10.03 -11.61 -7.64
N GLY A 333 -11.11 -10.85 -7.42
CA GLY A 333 -12.47 -11.40 -7.45
C GLY A 333 -12.78 -12.03 -8.80
N TRP A 334 -12.47 -11.32 -9.90
CA TRP A 334 -12.67 -11.82 -11.25
C TRP A 334 -11.77 -13.02 -11.59
N ALA A 335 -10.52 -13.03 -11.12
CA ALA A 335 -9.59 -14.13 -11.29
C ALA A 335 -10.11 -15.41 -10.61
N MET A 336 -10.58 -15.30 -9.37
CA MET A 336 -11.09 -16.46 -8.63
C MET A 336 -12.43 -16.96 -9.17
N THR A 337 -13.36 -16.07 -9.55
CA THR A 337 -14.61 -16.48 -10.23
C THR A 337 -14.32 -17.21 -11.54
N SER A 338 -13.38 -16.70 -12.34
CA SER A 338 -12.98 -17.35 -13.60
C SER A 338 -12.23 -18.65 -13.38
N TYR A 339 -11.33 -18.71 -12.39
CA TYR A 339 -10.63 -19.94 -11.99
C TYR A 339 -11.62 -21.04 -11.61
N ARG A 340 -12.64 -20.73 -10.79
CA ARG A 340 -13.68 -21.69 -10.38
C ARG A 340 -14.45 -22.21 -11.59
N ILE A 341 -14.98 -21.33 -12.43
CA ILE A 341 -15.77 -21.74 -13.60
C ILE A 341 -14.92 -22.57 -14.58
N TRP A 342 -13.69 -22.14 -14.89
CA TRP A 342 -12.80 -22.92 -15.76
C TRP A 342 -12.42 -24.27 -15.14
N SER A 343 -12.23 -24.34 -13.82
CA SER A 343 -11.99 -25.59 -13.09
C SER A 343 -13.19 -26.53 -13.13
N SER A 344 -14.42 -26.00 -13.06
CA SER A 344 -15.65 -26.78 -13.20
C SER A 344 -15.84 -27.29 -14.63
N ILE A 345 -15.63 -26.44 -15.64
CA ILE A 345 -15.67 -26.82 -17.06
C ILE A 345 -14.65 -27.95 -17.36
N ALA A 346 -13.44 -27.85 -16.81
CA ALA A 346 -12.40 -28.88 -16.96
C ALA A 346 -12.76 -30.23 -16.30
N ARG A 347 -13.78 -30.26 -15.43
CA ARG A 347 -14.28 -31.47 -14.74
C ARG A 347 -15.58 -32.02 -15.34
N LEU A 348 -16.17 -31.35 -16.33
CA LEU A 348 -17.40 -31.83 -16.99
C LEU A 348 -17.15 -33.17 -17.73
N PRO A 349 -18.15 -34.08 -17.79
CA PRO A 349 -18.04 -35.33 -18.54
C PRO A 349 -17.70 -35.09 -20.02
N ASN A 350 -16.90 -35.96 -20.64
CA ASN A 350 -16.28 -35.75 -21.96
C ASN A 350 -17.21 -35.27 -23.09
N CYS A 351 -18.51 -35.61 -23.08
CA CYS A 351 -19.50 -35.09 -24.04
C CYS A 351 -19.66 -33.55 -24.00
N TYR A 352 -19.37 -32.92 -22.86
CA TYR A 352 -19.32 -31.47 -22.64
C TYR A 352 -17.97 -31.03 -22.02
N GLY A 353 -16.98 -31.92 -22.04
CA GLY A 353 -15.87 -31.93 -21.10
C GLY A 353 -14.58 -31.25 -21.57
N PRO A 354 -13.45 -31.51 -20.88
CA PRO A 354 -12.19 -30.76 -21.05
C PRO A 354 -11.65 -30.72 -22.49
N SER A 355 -11.81 -31.78 -23.27
CA SER A 355 -11.40 -31.80 -24.69
C SER A 355 -12.34 -31.02 -25.61
N THR A 356 -13.63 -30.95 -25.28
CA THR A 356 -14.67 -30.26 -26.08
C THR A 356 -14.68 -28.76 -25.81
N ALA A 357 -14.49 -28.36 -24.55
CA ALA A 357 -14.34 -26.97 -24.14
C ALA A 357 -12.92 -26.42 -24.34
N GLY A 358 -11.92 -27.28 -24.57
CA GLY A 358 -10.53 -26.87 -24.70
C GLY A 358 -9.92 -26.36 -23.39
N VAL A 359 -10.26 -26.95 -22.25
CA VAL A 359 -9.81 -26.51 -20.92
C VAL A 359 -9.34 -27.70 -20.12
N ARG A 360 -8.13 -27.65 -19.55
CA ARG A 360 -7.58 -28.75 -18.75
C ARG A 360 -6.91 -28.22 -17.50
N MET A 361 -7.16 -28.87 -16.36
CA MET A 361 -6.37 -28.59 -15.16
C MET A 361 -4.97 -29.18 -15.34
N ARG A 362 -3.95 -28.33 -15.22
CA ARG A 362 -2.54 -28.70 -15.19
C ARG A 362 -1.84 -28.01 -14.03
N ARG A 363 -0.78 -28.64 -13.51
CA ARG A 363 0.16 -28.00 -12.59
C ARG A 363 0.80 -26.79 -13.26
N SER A 364 0.74 -25.62 -12.63
CA SER A 364 1.58 -24.47 -12.92
C SER A 364 2.59 -24.29 -11.80
N THR A 365 3.88 -24.39 -12.12
CA THR A 365 4.99 -24.16 -11.19
C THR A 365 5.63 -22.80 -11.48
N PHE A 366 5.74 -21.97 -10.44
CA PHE A 366 6.32 -20.63 -10.46
C PHE A 366 7.66 -20.70 -9.73
N PHE A 367 8.75 -20.31 -10.38
CA PHE A 367 10.11 -20.41 -9.86
C PHE A 367 10.70 -19.03 -9.59
N PHE A 368 11.58 -18.97 -8.59
CA PHE A 368 12.15 -17.74 -8.07
C PHE A 368 13.68 -17.86 -7.92
N PRO A 369 14.44 -16.77 -8.15
CA PRO A 369 15.91 -16.76 -8.05
C PRO A 369 16.43 -16.75 -6.60
N GLU A 370 15.52 -16.64 -5.63
CA GLU A 370 15.76 -16.39 -4.21
C GLU A 370 14.71 -17.18 -3.41
N LEU A 371 15.03 -17.51 -2.15
CA LEU A 371 14.10 -18.19 -1.26
C LEU A 371 13.00 -17.22 -0.83
N LEU A 372 11.73 -17.56 -1.08
CA LEU A 372 10.61 -16.67 -0.82
C LEU A 372 10.46 -16.34 0.67
N GLU A 373 10.82 -17.26 1.56
CA GLU A 373 10.75 -17.05 3.01
C GLU A 373 11.80 -16.05 3.53
N GLU A 374 12.91 -15.86 2.79
CA GLU A 374 13.93 -14.86 3.10
C GLU A 374 13.55 -13.45 2.57
N GLN A 375 12.63 -13.40 1.60
CA GLN A 375 12.14 -12.18 0.98
C GLN A 375 10.95 -11.61 1.77
N ARG A 376 11.18 -10.54 2.54
CA ARG A 376 10.09 -9.84 3.25
C ARG A 376 9.20 -9.07 2.26
N GLY A 377 8.06 -9.67 1.95
CA GLY A 377 6.97 -9.08 1.20
C GLY A 377 6.98 -9.36 -0.31
N GLY A 378 6.03 -8.77 -1.03
CA GLY A 378 6.01 -8.73 -2.49
C GLY A 378 5.66 -10.06 -3.17
N GLN A 379 6.63 -10.98 -3.31
CA GLN A 379 6.38 -12.30 -3.90
C GLN A 379 5.95 -13.32 -2.85
N LEU A 380 6.46 -13.22 -1.61
CA LEU A 380 6.00 -14.01 -0.48
C LEU A 380 4.51 -13.75 -0.21
N ASP A 381 4.10 -12.47 -0.20
CA ASP A 381 2.71 -12.07 0.01
C ASP A 381 1.79 -12.64 -1.06
N LYS A 382 2.18 -12.59 -2.34
CA LYS A 382 1.44 -13.17 -3.47
C LYS A 382 1.31 -14.68 -3.35
N MET A 383 2.38 -15.39 -2.97
CA MET A 383 2.33 -16.83 -2.76
C MET A 383 1.39 -17.17 -1.59
N MET A 384 1.49 -16.46 -0.47
CA MET A 384 0.61 -16.66 0.67
C MET A 384 -0.84 -16.32 0.32
N GLU A 385 -1.10 -15.27 -0.46
CA GLU A 385 -2.43 -14.95 -0.96
C GLU A 385 -3.00 -16.08 -1.84
N ILE A 386 -2.20 -16.64 -2.75
CA ILE A 386 -2.58 -17.81 -3.58
C ILE A 386 -2.87 -19.05 -2.72
N LYS A 387 -2.05 -19.30 -1.70
CA LYS A 387 -2.25 -20.38 -0.73
C LYS A 387 -3.60 -20.26 0.01
N HIS A 388 -4.05 -19.03 0.30
CA HIS A 388 -5.30 -18.77 1.02
C HIS A 388 -6.51 -18.50 0.10
N CYS A 389 -6.34 -18.28 -1.21
CA CYS A 389 -7.45 -17.96 -2.11
C CYS A 389 -8.29 -19.17 -2.56
N GLY A 390 -7.88 -20.40 -2.20
CA GLY A 390 -8.58 -21.64 -2.57
C GLY A 390 -8.19 -22.21 -3.94
N ALA A 391 -7.06 -21.79 -4.51
CA ALA A 391 -6.44 -22.52 -5.62
C ALA A 391 -6.05 -23.93 -5.15
N SER A 392 -6.38 -24.97 -5.93
CA SER A 392 -6.12 -26.35 -5.52
C SER A 392 -4.67 -26.75 -5.78
N GLY A 393 -4.21 -27.78 -5.08
CA GLY A 393 -2.92 -28.38 -5.36
C GLY A 393 -1.70 -27.58 -4.90
N PHE A 394 -1.89 -26.52 -4.11
CA PHE A 394 -0.81 -25.68 -3.59
C PHE A 394 0.30 -26.52 -2.93
N ARG A 395 1.54 -26.36 -3.41
CA ARG A 395 2.76 -26.89 -2.80
C ARG A 395 3.88 -25.86 -2.98
N HIS A 396 4.55 -25.49 -1.91
CA HIS A 396 5.79 -24.70 -1.92
C HIS A 396 6.92 -25.61 -1.43
N ASP A 397 7.93 -25.84 -2.27
CA ASP A 397 9.01 -26.78 -2.01
C ASP A 397 10.16 -26.57 -3.01
N VAL A 398 11.35 -26.26 -2.50
CA VAL A 398 12.58 -26.06 -3.32
C VAL A 398 12.93 -27.27 -4.18
N ASN A 399 12.49 -28.49 -3.83
CA ASN A 399 12.70 -29.70 -4.65
C ASN A 399 11.97 -29.62 -5.99
N LEU A 400 10.95 -28.78 -6.14
CA LEU A 400 10.23 -28.57 -7.40
C LEU A 400 11.17 -28.12 -8.54
N VAL A 401 12.25 -27.39 -8.25
CA VAL A 401 13.29 -27.05 -9.24
C VAL A 401 13.84 -28.31 -9.93
N ARG A 402 14.20 -29.32 -9.13
CA ARG A 402 14.71 -30.62 -9.62
C ARG A 402 13.61 -31.48 -10.22
N GLU A 403 12.45 -31.56 -9.57
CA GLU A 403 11.32 -32.40 -10.01
C GLU A 403 10.70 -31.94 -11.33
N ARG A 404 10.85 -30.66 -11.68
CA ARG A 404 10.37 -30.09 -12.95
C ARG A 404 11.47 -30.00 -14.02
N GLY A 405 12.63 -30.60 -13.79
CA GLY A 405 13.71 -30.69 -14.78
C GLY A 405 14.38 -29.35 -15.12
N VAL A 406 14.25 -28.33 -14.27
CA VAL A 406 14.88 -27.03 -14.47
C VAL A 406 16.39 -27.18 -14.41
N ASN A 407 17.11 -26.53 -15.32
CA ASN A 407 18.57 -26.50 -15.33
C ASN A 407 19.10 -25.91 -14.02
N PRO A 408 19.90 -26.66 -13.22
CA PRO A 408 20.45 -26.17 -11.95
C PRO A 408 21.28 -24.88 -12.09
N HIS A 409 21.88 -24.65 -13.26
CA HIS A 409 22.69 -23.47 -13.55
C HIS A 409 21.87 -22.25 -14.00
N TYR A 410 20.55 -22.39 -14.18
CA TYR A 410 19.68 -21.25 -14.50
C TYR A 410 19.41 -20.34 -13.29
N GLY A 411 19.72 -20.81 -12.07
CA GLY A 411 19.65 -20.00 -10.85
C GLY A 411 18.27 -19.93 -10.17
N ALA A 412 17.31 -20.79 -10.56
CA ALA A 412 16.09 -21.00 -9.78
C ALA A 412 16.44 -21.67 -8.43
N LYS A 413 16.08 -21.02 -7.30
CA LYS A 413 16.35 -21.52 -5.94
C LYS A 413 15.11 -21.98 -5.20
N ASP A 414 13.95 -21.38 -5.51
CA ASP A 414 12.68 -21.67 -4.87
C ASP A 414 11.56 -21.83 -5.91
N ALA A 415 10.49 -22.52 -5.53
CA ALA A 415 9.30 -22.64 -6.34
C ALA A 415 8.05 -23.04 -5.54
N TYR A 416 6.90 -22.52 -5.97
CA TYR A 416 5.60 -23.07 -5.60
C TYR A 416 4.81 -23.49 -6.84
N GLU A 417 3.86 -24.38 -6.65
CA GLU A 417 2.93 -24.79 -7.69
C GLU A 417 1.48 -24.85 -7.21
N ILE A 418 0.57 -24.70 -8.16
CA ILE A 418 -0.88 -24.85 -8.00
C ILE A 418 -1.46 -25.58 -9.22
N ASP A 419 -2.63 -26.18 -9.08
CA ASP A 419 -3.42 -26.58 -10.25
C ASP A 419 -4.02 -25.32 -10.91
N THR A 420 -4.04 -25.28 -12.24
CA THR A 420 -4.54 -24.14 -13.02
C THR A 420 -5.24 -24.59 -14.29
N PRO A 421 -6.28 -23.88 -14.77
CA PRO A 421 -6.87 -24.14 -16.07
C PRO A 421 -5.93 -23.66 -17.19
N VAL A 422 -5.37 -24.60 -17.94
CA VAL A 422 -4.71 -24.34 -19.22
C VAL A 422 -5.75 -24.44 -20.33
N ILE A 423 -5.90 -23.36 -21.08
CA ILE A 423 -6.94 -23.20 -22.10
C ILE A 423 -6.33 -23.29 -23.50
N ASP A 424 -6.85 -24.21 -24.31
CA ASP A 424 -6.67 -24.22 -25.74
C ASP A 424 -7.68 -23.26 -26.40
N THR A 425 -7.28 -22.00 -26.55
CA THR A 425 -8.18 -20.89 -26.93
C THR A 425 -8.85 -21.11 -28.28
N ASP A 426 -8.22 -21.85 -29.19
CA ASP A 426 -8.76 -22.08 -30.54
C ASP A 426 -9.99 -22.99 -30.45
N VAL A 427 -9.93 -24.01 -29.58
CA VAL A 427 -11.06 -24.88 -29.22
C VAL A 427 -12.05 -24.13 -28.33
N ALA A 428 -11.58 -23.44 -27.30
CA ALA A 428 -12.44 -22.77 -26.31
C ALA A 428 -13.27 -21.63 -26.91
N THR A 429 -12.72 -20.83 -27.81
CA THR A 429 -13.47 -19.77 -28.51
C THR A 429 -14.50 -20.36 -29.47
N ALA A 430 -14.19 -21.45 -30.18
CA ALA A 430 -15.16 -22.16 -31.01
C ALA A 430 -16.31 -22.76 -30.17
N TRP A 431 -15.98 -23.37 -29.03
CA TRP A 431 -16.94 -23.90 -28.07
C TRP A 431 -17.85 -22.81 -27.47
N LEU A 432 -17.28 -21.72 -26.96
CA LEU A 432 -18.04 -20.55 -26.48
C LEU A 432 -18.97 -19.99 -27.56
N MET A 433 -18.49 -19.86 -28.81
CA MET A 433 -19.33 -19.42 -29.93
C MET A 433 -20.50 -20.39 -30.20
N SER A 434 -20.27 -21.71 -30.08
CA SER A 434 -21.34 -22.70 -30.23
C SER A 434 -22.39 -22.59 -29.11
N LEU A 435 -21.95 -22.35 -27.86
CA LEU A 435 -22.80 -22.21 -26.69
C LEU A 435 -23.72 -20.99 -26.79
N VAL A 436 -23.20 -19.82 -27.19
CA VAL A 436 -24.03 -18.61 -27.34
C VAL A 436 -25.02 -18.74 -28.50
N LYS A 437 -24.63 -19.37 -29.62
CA LYS A 437 -25.55 -19.69 -30.73
C LYS A 437 -26.67 -20.63 -30.28
N ALA A 438 -26.34 -21.67 -29.52
CA ALA A 438 -27.32 -22.63 -28.99
C ALA A 438 -28.31 -21.98 -28.01
N LYS A 439 -27.88 -20.95 -27.27
CA LYS A 439 -28.75 -20.09 -26.43
C LYS A 439 -29.53 -19.03 -27.23
N GLY A 440 -29.49 -19.05 -28.56
CA GLY A 440 -30.28 -18.20 -29.45
C GLY A 440 -29.60 -16.88 -29.88
N ALA A 441 -28.32 -16.67 -29.57
CA ALA A 441 -27.62 -15.45 -29.98
C ALA A 441 -27.43 -15.40 -31.52
N GLN A 442 -27.87 -14.30 -32.13
CA GLN A 442 -27.59 -14.01 -33.54
C GLN A 442 -26.20 -13.40 -33.68
N LEU A 443 -25.36 -13.95 -34.57
CA LEU A 443 -24.04 -13.39 -34.86
C LEU A 443 -24.07 -12.60 -36.17
N VAL A 444 -23.64 -11.34 -36.10
CA VAL A 444 -23.59 -10.40 -37.22
C VAL A 444 -22.14 -9.96 -37.42
N THR A 445 -21.65 -10.02 -38.66
CA THR A 445 -20.30 -9.57 -39.02
C THR A 445 -20.37 -8.17 -39.63
N GLU A 446 -20.09 -7.15 -38.83
CA GLU A 446 -20.08 -5.75 -39.25
C GLU A 446 -18.90 -5.00 -38.58
N ALA A 447 -18.45 -3.92 -39.22
CA ALA A 447 -17.46 -3.01 -38.66
C ALA A 447 -18.14 -1.74 -38.13
N ILE A 448 -17.78 -1.33 -36.91
CA ILE A 448 -18.20 -0.06 -36.30
C ILE A 448 -16.96 0.85 -36.23
N HIS A 449 -17.13 2.12 -36.59
CA HIS A 449 -16.04 3.11 -36.66
C HIS A 449 -16.44 4.41 -35.95
N GLY A 450 -15.47 5.15 -35.40
CA GLY A 450 -15.72 6.38 -34.66
C GLY A 450 -16.25 6.14 -33.23
N ASP A 451 -16.74 7.18 -32.55
CA ASP A 451 -17.21 7.05 -31.17
C ASP A 451 -18.53 6.26 -31.09
N LEU A 452 -18.58 5.23 -30.25
CA LEU A 452 -19.76 4.39 -30.03
C LEU A 452 -20.89 5.20 -29.38
N LEU A 453 -20.56 6.12 -28.47
CA LEU A 453 -21.55 6.97 -27.80
C LEU A 453 -22.28 7.89 -28.79
N ALA A 454 -21.61 8.32 -29.86
CA ALA A 454 -22.22 9.13 -30.91
C ALA A 454 -23.20 8.36 -31.82
N GLN A 455 -23.17 7.02 -31.76
CA GLN A 455 -23.92 6.07 -32.60
C GLN A 455 -24.93 5.22 -31.82
N GLU A 456 -24.90 5.29 -30.49
CA GLU A 456 -25.70 4.52 -29.52
C GLU A 456 -27.17 4.38 -29.95
N ASP A 457 -27.91 5.48 -30.10
CA ASP A 457 -29.33 5.48 -30.48
C ASP A 457 -29.59 4.89 -31.88
N GLY A 458 -28.59 4.91 -32.76
CA GLY A 458 -28.65 4.28 -34.08
C GLY A 458 -28.55 2.76 -33.97
N LEU A 459 -27.58 2.26 -33.19
CA LEU A 459 -27.35 0.83 -32.96
C LEU A 459 -28.49 0.21 -32.15
N CYS A 460 -28.95 0.88 -31.08
CA CYS A 460 -30.11 0.44 -30.30
C CYS A 460 -31.37 0.27 -31.16
N ARG A 461 -31.65 1.23 -32.06
CA ARG A 461 -32.79 1.11 -33.00
C ARG A 461 -32.57 0.05 -34.08
N LYS A 462 -31.36 -0.07 -34.63
CA LYS A 462 -31.02 -1.05 -35.67
C LYS A 462 -31.23 -2.49 -35.18
N PHE A 463 -30.79 -2.79 -33.96
CA PHE A 463 -30.81 -4.14 -33.40
C PHE A 463 -31.93 -4.39 -32.39
N GLY A 464 -32.75 -3.38 -32.06
CA GLY A 464 -33.84 -3.50 -31.09
C GLY A 464 -33.38 -3.73 -29.65
N VAL A 465 -32.19 -3.25 -29.28
CA VAL A 465 -31.54 -3.57 -27.99
C VAL A 465 -31.65 -2.43 -26.97
N GLY A 466 -31.91 -2.80 -25.70
CA GLY A 466 -31.95 -1.88 -24.57
C GLY A 466 -30.58 -1.56 -23.94
N ALA A 467 -29.53 -2.33 -24.27
CA ALA A 467 -28.16 -2.15 -23.78
C ALA A 467 -27.13 -2.54 -24.85
N ILE A 468 -25.92 -1.98 -24.76
CA ILE A 468 -24.79 -2.29 -25.65
C ILE A 468 -23.58 -2.68 -24.80
N VAL A 469 -23.06 -3.90 -24.95
CA VAL A 469 -21.81 -4.32 -24.30
C VAL A 469 -20.62 -4.07 -25.23
N ASN A 470 -19.79 -3.09 -24.88
CA ASN A 470 -18.55 -2.75 -25.59
C ASN A 470 -17.39 -3.61 -25.08
N ALA A 471 -17.22 -4.79 -25.69
CA ALA A 471 -16.12 -5.73 -25.44
C ALA A 471 -14.99 -5.64 -26.49
N THR A 472 -14.73 -4.46 -27.05
CA THR A 472 -13.97 -4.30 -28.31
C THR A 472 -12.44 -4.27 -28.18
N GLY A 473 -11.89 -4.63 -27.01
CA GLY A 473 -10.45 -4.76 -26.81
C GLY A 473 -9.67 -3.48 -27.14
N LEU A 474 -8.75 -3.56 -28.10
CA LEU A 474 -7.95 -2.41 -28.56
C LEU A 474 -8.77 -1.33 -29.25
N SER A 475 -9.84 -1.71 -29.95
CA SER A 475 -10.68 -0.76 -30.69
C SER A 475 -11.42 0.21 -29.77
N ALA A 476 -11.52 -0.08 -28.47
CA ALA A 476 -12.03 0.83 -27.46
C ALA A 476 -11.25 2.17 -27.39
N ARG A 477 -9.98 2.19 -27.84
CA ARG A 477 -9.21 3.43 -28.04
C ARG A 477 -9.95 4.44 -28.92
N GLN A 478 -10.62 3.96 -29.98
CA GLN A 478 -11.48 4.76 -30.84
C GLN A 478 -12.94 4.75 -30.34
N LEU A 479 -13.51 3.55 -30.16
CA LEU A 479 -14.94 3.34 -29.93
C LEU A 479 -15.42 3.89 -28.58
N ALA A 480 -14.56 4.00 -27.58
CA ALA A 480 -14.89 4.64 -26.29
C ALA A 480 -14.10 5.94 -26.03
N SER A 481 -13.39 6.45 -27.06
CA SER A 481 -12.43 7.56 -26.94
C SER A 481 -11.37 7.37 -25.82
N ASP A 482 -11.05 6.11 -25.46
CA ASP A 482 -10.18 5.83 -24.31
C ASP A 482 -8.70 5.77 -24.72
N ASN A 483 -8.06 6.94 -24.70
CA ASN A 483 -6.64 7.11 -24.99
C ASN A 483 -5.70 6.35 -24.03
N LYS A 484 -6.21 5.77 -22.93
CA LYS A 484 -5.42 4.89 -22.05
C LYS A 484 -5.21 3.51 -22.67
N VAL A 485 -5.98 3.10 -23.69
CA VAL A 485 -5.85 1.79 -24.36
C VAL A 485 -4.67 1.79 -25.34
N TYR A 486 -3.80 0.79 -25.25
CA TYR A 486 -2.59 0.63 -26.07
C TYR A 486 -2.29 -0.85 -26.34
N PRO A 487 -1.61 -1.20 -27.45
CA PRO A 487 -1.20 -2.57 -27.70
C PRO A 487 0.00 -2.93 -26.84
N LEU A 488 -0.04 -4.14 -26.29
CA LEU A 488 1.15 -4.81 -25.77
C LEU A 488 1.41 -6.03 -26.67
N ARG A 489 2.22 -5.83 -27.72
CA ARG A 489 2.54 -6.89 -28.69
C ARG A 489 3.15 -8.08 -27.97
N GLY A 490 2.59 -9.24 -28.22
CA GLY A 490 3.07 -10.52 -27.75
C GLY A 490 3.46 -11.42 -28.89
N ALA A 491 4.49 -12.24 -28.65
CA ALA A 491 4.84 -13.36 -29.50
C ALA A 491 5.32 -14.53 -28.65
N LEU A 492 5.08 -15.72 -29.19
CA LEU A 492 5.30 -17.04 -28.60
C LEU A 492 5.75 -17.99 -29.71
N VAL A 493 6.64 -18.93 -29.43
CA VAL A 493 7.00 -20.00 -30.37
C VAL A 493 6.23 -21.27 -30.00
N ARG A 494 5.64 -21.95 -31.00
CA ARG A 494 5.01 -23.27 -30.84
C ARG A 494 6.03 -24.36 -31.18
N VAL A 495 6.16 -25.36 -30.31
CA VAL A 495 7.00 -26.54 -30.55
C VAL A 495 6.25 -27.83 -30.25
N HIS A 496 6.65 -28.92 -30.88
CA HIS A 496 6.13 -30.26 -30.63
C HIS A 496 6.52 -30.74 -29.22
N ASN A 497 5.58 -31.35 -28.51
CA ASN A 497 5.70 -31.82 -27.12
C ASN A 497 5.27 -33.29 -27.00
N ASP A 498 5.85 -34.13 -27.87
CA ASP A 498 5.53 -35.55 -28.00
C ASP A 498 6.36 -36.46 -27.09
N GLY A 499 7.44 -35.94 -26.49
CA GLY A 499 8.39 -36.70 -25.68
C GLY A 499 9.51 -37.39 -26.48
N LEU A 500 9.55 -37.23 -27.81
CA LEU A 500 10.52 -37.90 -28.69
C LEU A 500 11.87 -37.20 -28.78
N ARG A 501 11.90 -35.87 -28.61
CA ARG A 501 13.10 -35.02 -28.79
C ARG A 501 13.65 -34.44 -27.49
N PHE A 502 12.80 -34.33 -26.48
CA PHE A 502 13.09 -33.88 -25.12
C PHE A 502 12.02 -34.47 -24.18
N PRO A 503 12.25 -34.55 -22.86
CA PRO A 503 11.25 -35.04 -21.92
C PRO A 503 9.96 -34.25 -22.02
N LYS A 504 8.82 -34.94 -22.14
CA LYS A 504 7.51 -34.30 -22.33
C LYS A 504 7.21 -33.35 -21.16
N ILE A 505 6.96 -32.09 -21.46
CA ILE A 505 6.62 -31.08 -20.45
C ILE A 505 5.10 -31.13 -20.23
N GLU A 506 4.67 -31.58 -19.05
CA GLU A 506 3.24 -31.75 -18.73
C GLU A 506 2.67 -30.65 -17.82
N CYS A 507 3.54 -29.91 -17.14
CA CYS A 507 3.24 -28.75 -16.32
C CYS A 507 3.51 -27.44 -17.06
N ALA A 508 2.78 -26.39 -16.71
CA ALA A 508 3.15 -25.02 -17.04
C ALA A 508 4.26 -24.56 -16.08
N MET A 509 5.23 -23.79 -16.59
CA MET A 509 6.39 -23.32 -15.83
C MET A 509 6.68 -21.86 -16.14
N SER A 510 6.99 -21.06 -15.11
CA SER A 510 7.37 -19.65 -15.31
C SER A 510 8.43 -19.13 -14.35
N ILE A 511 9.34 -18.31 -14.86
CA ILE A 511 10.34 -17.57 -14.08
C ILE A 511 10.65 -16.21 -14.74
N SER A 512 10.73 -15.15 -13.93
CA SER A 512 11.22 -13.84 -14.36
C SER A 512 12.72 -13.91 -14.65
N ALA A 513 13.19 -13.47 -15.82
CA ALA A 513 14.56 -13.74 -16.27
C ALA A 513 15.65 -12.82 -15.70
N ASN A 514 15.42 -12.16 -14.56
CA ASN A 514 16.43 -11.40 -13.81
C ASN A 514 17.44 -12.32 -13.08
N VAL A 515 17.72 -13.50 -13.63
CA VAL A 515 18.51 -14.57 -12.99
C VAL A 515 19.91 -14.72 -13.60
N MET A 516 20.20 -14.00 -14.69
CA MET A 516 21.56 -13.87 -15.20
C MET A 516 22.35 -12.88 -14.33
N PRO A 517 23.57 -13.23 -13.86
CA PRO A 517 24.38 -12.32 -13.05
C PRO A 517 24.65 -11.00 -13.78
N GLY A 518 24.12 -9.89 -13.26
CA GLY A 518 24.27 -8.54 -13.83
C GLY A 518 22.99 -7.88 -14.36
N GLY A 519 21.82 -8.52 -14.25
CA GLY A 519 20.52 -7.88 -14.56
C GLY A 519 19.93 -7.08 -13.39
N ASP A 520 19.30 -5.94 -13.69
CA ASP A 520 18.66 -5.04 -12.70
C ASP A 520 17.43 -5.70 -12.04
N SER A 521 17.44 -5.73 -10.70
CA SER A 521 16.51 -6.48 -9.84
C SER A 521 15.31 -5.62 -9.39
N SER A 522 14.41 -5.27 -10.32
CA SER A 522 13.09 -4.74 -9.96
C SER A 522 12.09 -5.89 -9.73
N ALA A 523 11.63 -6.08 -8.49
CA ALA A 523 10.70 -7.15 -8.10
C ALA A 523 9.25 -6.98 -8.62
N ASP A 524 8.98 -5.81 -9.21
CA ASP A 524 7.72 -5.42 -9.81
C ASP A 524 7.84 -5.51 -11.35
N GLY A 525 6.85 -6.12 -12.01
CA GLY A 525 6.80 -6.30 -13.47
C GLY A 525 6.57 -5.02 -14.28
N HIS A 526 7.03 -3.87 -13.78
CA HIS A 526 6.96 -2.56 -14.40
C HIS A 526 8.37 -2.01 -14.65
N THR A 527 9.06 -2.52 -15.67
CA THR A 527 10.26 -1.88 -16.20
C THR A 527 9.91 -0.96 -17.37
N ASN A 528 10.55 0.22 -17.40
CA ASN A 528 10.30 1.25 -18.40
C ASN A 528 10.80 0.84 -19.80
N GLY A 529 9.94 0.18 -20.59
CA GLY A 529 9.87 0.25 -22.06
C GLY A 529 11.11 -0.05 -22.94
N ASN A 530 12.29 -0.32 -22.39
CA ASN A 530 13.54 -0.40 -23.17
C ASN A 530 14.66 -1.24 -22.51
N SER A 531 14.35 -2.13 -21.55
CA SER A 531 15.31 -3.10 -21.00
C SER A 531 14.82 -4.54 -21.16
N ASP A 532 15.72 -5.42 -21.58
CA ASP A 532 15.46 -6.76 -22.11
C ASP A 532 15.21 -7.82 -21.01
N ASN A 533 14.56 -7.41 -19.91
CA ASN A 533 14.21 -8.26 -18.76
C ASN A 533 13.08 -9.23 -19.14
N GLY A 534 13.44 -10.29 -19.85
CA GLY A 534 12.48 -11.28 -20.34
C GLY A 534 11.77 -12.07 -19.22
N ILE A 535 10.75 -12.81 -19.63
CA ILE A 535 10.15 -13.89 -18.84
C ILE A 535 10.35 -15.20 -19.60
N VAL A 536 10.60 -16.30 -18.88
CA VAL A 536 10.42 -17.65 -19.43
C VAL A 536 9.04 -18.15 -19.03
N PHE A 537 8.28 -18.59 -20.02
CA PHE A 537 6.95 -19.15 -19.86
C PHE A 537 6.84 -20.37 -20.76
N LEU A 538 6.85 -21.57 -20.18
CA LEU A 538 6.68 -22.83 -20.88
C LEU A 538 5.28 -23.37 -20.56
N VAL A 539 4.38 -23.47 -21.55
CA VAL A 539 3.00 -23.95 -21.32
C VAL A 539 2.61 -25.06 -22.29
N PRO A 540 2.32 -26.28 -21.80
CA PRO A 540 1.77 -27.36 -22.61
C PRO A 540 0.29 -27.09 -22.91
N ARG A 541 0.08 -26.36 -24.00
CA ARG A 541 -1.21 -25.90 -24.53
C ARG A 541 -2.22 -27.03 -24.65
N ASN A 542 -1.78 -28.16 -25.19
CA ASN A 542 -2.51 -29.40 -25.32
C ASN A 542 -1.51 -30.56 -25.19
N ASP A 543 -1.89 -31.78 -25.58
CA ASP A 543 -1.05 -32.96 -25.37
C ASP A 543 0.21 -33.00 -26.25
N ASN A 544 0.24 -32.28 -27.37
CA ASN A 544 1.31 -32.35 -28.36
C ASN A 544 1.96 -30.99 -28.65
N THR A 545 1.45 -29.90 -28.09
CA THR A 545 1.95 -28.52 -28.34
C THR A 545 2.47 -27.91 -27.05
N LEU A 546 3.73 -27.48 -27.06
CA LEU A 546 4.33 -26.62 -26.03
C LEU A 546 4.49 -25.21 -26.58
N ILE A 547 4.14 -24.23 -25.75
CA ILE A 547 4.33 -22.80 -26.00
C ILE A 547 5.61 -22.37 -25.28
N ILE A 548 6.53 -21.74 -26.02
CA ILE A 548 7.69 -21.05 -25.46
C ILE A 548 7.42 -19.55 -25.53
N GLY A 549 7.30 -18.91 -24.37
CA GLY A 549 7.10 -17.48 -24.19
C GLY A 549 8.16 -16.83 -23.28
N GLY A 550 8.21 -15.50 -23.19
CA GLY A 550 7.33 -14.54 -23.88
C GLY A 550 8.05 -13.28 -24.38
N VAL A 551 7.56 -12.74 -25.51
CA VAL A 551 7.81 -11.36 -25.93
C VAL A 551 6.68 -10.46 -25.41
N ALA A 552 7.03 -9.25 -24.99
CA ALA A 552 6.11 -8.20 -24.56
C ALA A 552 6.69 -6.83 -25.00
N GLN A 553 6.00 -6.12 -25.89
CA GLN A 553 6.46 -4.83 -26.42
C GLN A 553 5.30 -3.82 -26.41
N GLU A 554 5.43 -2.76 -25.59
CA GLU A 554 4.40 -1.73 -25.48
C GLU A 554 4.33 -0.83 -26.72
N ASN A 555 3.12 -0.40 -27.08
CA ASN A 555 2.82 0.56 -28.15
C ASN A 555 3.23 0.12 -29.57
N GLU A 556 3.78 -1.08 -29.74
CA GLU A 556 4.02 -1.68 -31.03
C GLU A 556 2.74 -2.32 -31.59
N TRP A 557 2.42 -1.99 -32.85
CA TRP A 557 1.19 -2.37 -33.55
C TRP A 557 1.44 -3.37 -34.69
N LYS A 558 2.67 -3.47 -35.20
CA LYS A 558 3.00 -4.37 -36.30
C LYS A 558 3.01 -5.81 -35.82
N LEU A 559 2.54 -6.75 -36.63
CA LEU A 559 2.67 -8.19 -36.41
C LEU A 559 3.67 -8.76 -37.43
N ASP A 560 4.92 -8.33 -37.31
CA ASP A 560 6.00 -8.59 -38.27
C ASP A 560 7.14 -9.45 -37.70
N LEU A 561 6.99 -10.03 -36.51
CA LEU A 561 8.01 -10.89 -35.90
C LEU A 561 8.16 -12.22 -36.65
N GLN A 562 9.40 -12.66 -36.81
CA GLN A 562 9.83 -13.87 -37.52
C GLN A 562 10.76 -14.73 -36.63
N LEU A 563 11.04 -15.97 -37.01
CA LEU A 563 11.86 -16.90 -36.20
C LEU A 563 13.31 -16.42 -36.00
N ASP A 564 13.82 -15.62 -36.93
CA ASP A 564 15.13 -14.98 -36.90
C ASP A 564 15.13 -13.61 -36.20
N SER A 565 13.97 -13.07 -35.81
CA SER A 565 13.88 -11.80 -35.08
C SER A 565 14.63 -11.89 -33.74
N PRO A 566 15.47 -10.90 -33.38
CA PRO A 566 16.33 -10.99 -32.19
C PRO A 566 15.58 -11.31 -30.90
N SER A 567 14.40 -10.72 -30.69
CA SER A 567 13.55 -10.97 -29.51
C SER A 567 13.00 -12.40 -29.46
N ILE A 568 12.70 -13.01 -30.61
CA ILE A 568 12.25 -14.41 -30.71
C ILE A 568 13.41 -15.37 -30.44
N GLN A 569 14.57 -15.12 -31.05
CA GLN A 569 15.78 -15.92 -30.80
C GLN A 569 16.22 -15.87 -29.34
N GLN A 570 16.21 -14.68 -28.73
CA GLN A 570 16.58 -14.49 -27.33
C GLN A 570 15.55 -15.12 -26.38
N MET A 571 14.25 -15.02 -26.69
CA MET A 571 13.19 -15.75 -25.96
C MET A 571 13.38 -17.26 -26.03
N ARG A 572 13.66 -17.82 -27.21
CA ARG A 572 13.93 -19.26 -27.37
C ARG A 572 15.15 -19.68 -26.56
N LYS A 573 16.27 -18.96 -26.68
CA LYS A 573 17.51 -19.20 -25.90
C LYS A 573 17.28 -19.18 -24.39
N ARG A 574 16.44 -18.28 -23.86
CA ARG A 574 16.08 -18.30 -22.42
C ARG A 574 15.32 -19.57 -22.04
N GLY A 575 14.35 -20.00 -22.86
CA GLY A 575 13.62 -21.27 -22.64
C GLY A 575 14.53 -22.50 -22.70
N GLU A 576 15.43 -22.55 -23.69
CA GLU A 576 16.44 -23.61 -23.85
C GLU A 576 17.40 -23.68 -22.67
N ALA A 577 17.88 -22.53 -22.19
CA ALA A 577 18.74 -22.46 -21.01
C ALA A 577 18.00 -22.87 -19.72
N PHE A 578 16.69 -22.63 -19.62
CA PHE A 578 15.86 -22.94 -18.46
C PHE A 578 15.55 -24.44 -18.35
N HIS A 579 15.19 -25.11 -19.45
CA HIS A 579 14.82 -26.53 -19.44
C HIS A 579 15.68 -27.31 -20.46
N PRO A 580 16.63 -28.15 -20.00
CA PRO A 580 17.52 -28.91 -20.89
C PRO A 580 16.77 -29.81 -21.89
N GLY A 581 17.36 -29.99 -23.06
CA GLY A 581 16.79 -30.78 -24.16
C GLY A 581 15.88 -29.96 -25.08
N LEU A 582 15.32 -28.84 -24.61
CA LEU A 582 14.38 -28.01 -25.39
C LEU A 582 15.01 -27.39 -26.64
N GLU A 583 16.34 -27.29 -26.71
CA GLU A 583 17.09 -26.91 -27.92
C GLU A 583 16.82 -27.86 -29.10
N ASN A 584 16.48 -29.13 -28.82
CA ASN A 584 16.14 -30.16 -29.80
C ASN A 584 14.67 -30.13 -30.24
N ALA A 585 13.85 -29.22 -29.69
CA ALA A 585 12.43 -29.15 -29.96
C ALA A 585 12.14 -28.70 -31.40
N ILE A 586 11.29 -29.46 -32.08
CA ILE A 586 10.84 -29.17 -33.44
C ILE A 586 9.78 -28.07 -33.37
N VAL A 587 10.00 -26.97 -34.09
CA VAL A 587 9.04 -25.87 -34.22
C VAL A 587 7.85 -26.34 -35.06
N ASP A 588 6.64 -25.95 -34.66
CA ASP A 588 5.40 -26.17 -35.40
C ASP A 588 5.53 -25.60 -36.82
N ALA A 589 5.38 -26.45 -37.83
CA ALA A 589 5.60 -26.05 -39.24
C ALA A 589 4.44 -25.23 -39.82
N GLU A 590 3.22 -25.37 -39.29
CA GLU A 590 2.03 -24.66 -39.78
C GLU A 590 1.86 -23.31 -39.08
N TYR A 591 2.13 -23.25 -37.78
CA TYR A 591 1.99 -22.04 -36.97
C TYR A 591 3.19 -21.84 -36.03
N PRO A 592 4.41 -21.59 -36.55
CA PRO A 592 5.65 -21.53 -35.77
C PRO A 592 5.66 -20.42 -34.72
N ILE A 593 5.05 -19.28 -35.02
CA ILE A 593 4.97 -18.12 -34.13
C ILE A 593 3.51 -17.71 -33.97
N ALA A 594 3.02 -17.77 -32.74
CA ALA A 594 1.77 -17.14 -32.35
C ALA A 594 2.06 -15.70 -31.87
N GLN A 595 1.66 -14.70 -32.66
CA GLN A 595 1.81 -13.29 -32.30
C GLN A 595 0.48 -12.53 -32.35
N GLY A 596 0.34 -11.52 -31.50
CA GLY A 596 -0.88 -10.73 -31.38
C GLY A 596 -0.73 -9.50 -30.49
N LEU A 597 -1.70 -8.60 -30.56
CA LEU A 597 -1.69 -7.36 -29.79
C LEU A 597 -2.59 -7.52 -28.56
N ARG A 598 -2.00 -7.63 -27.37
CA ARG A 598 -2.76 -7.70 -26.12
C ARG A 598 -3.46 -6.35 -25.86
N PRO A 599 -4.78 -6.32 -25.53
CA PRO A 599 -5.53 -5.09 -25.33
C PRO A 599 -5.24 -4.48 -23.95
N ALA A 600 -4.06 -3.91 -23.77
CA ALA A 600 -3.64 -3.27 -22.52
C ALA A 600 -4.28 -1.89 -22.35
N ARG A 601 -4.38 -1.44 -21.09
CA ARG A 601 -4.93 -0.12 -20.74
C ARG A 601 -4.16 0.46 -19.55
N LYS A 602 -3.72 1.72 -19.66
CA LYS A 602 -3.06 2.44 -18.55
C LYS A 602 -4.07 2.67 -17.43
N GLY A 603 -3.67 2.38 -16.19
CA GLY A 603 -4.65 2.00 -15.18
C GLY A 603 -5.02 0.54 -15.40
N ASN A 604 -6.29 0.25 -15.65
CA ASN A 604 -6.84 -1.11 -15.51
C ASN A 604 -7.84 -1.50 -16.57
N VAL A 605 -8.25 -2.76 -16.52
CA VAL A 605 -9.51 -3.23 -17.12
C VAL A 605 -10.64 -2.28 -16.75
N ARG A 606 -11.47 -1.92 -17.74
CA ARG A 606 -12.64 -1.06 -17.57
C ARG A 606 -13.88 -1.94 -17.65
N VAL A 607 -14.50 -2.22 -16.50
CA VAL A 607 -15.79 -2.90 -16.36
C VAL A 607 -16.75 -1.96 -15.63
N GLU A 608 -17.38 -1.07 -16.39
CA GLU A 608 -18.28 -0.03 -15.89
C GLU A 608 -19.19 0.47 -17.02
N ARG A 609 -20.24 1.20 -16.66
CA ARG A 609 -21.10 1.89 -17.63
C ARG A 609 -20.43 3.13 -18.19
N GLU A 610 -20.88 3.57 -19.36
CA GLU A 610 -20.41 4.81 -19.97
C GLU A 610 -20.82 6.02 -19.10
N LEU A 611 -19.81 6.78 -18.68
CA LEU A 611 -19.94 7.93 -17.78
C LEU A 611 -20.11 9.24 -18.55
N ARG A 612 -19.71 9.26 -19.82
CA ARG A 612 -19.82 10.44 -20.70
C ARG A 612 -21.29 10.73 -21.01
N LYS A 613 -21.74 11.96 -20.75
CA LYS A 613 -23.08 12.42 -21.18
C LYS A 613 -23.15 12.49 -22.70
N CYS A 614 -24.15 11.86 -23.32
CA CYS A 614 -24.39 12.01 -24.76
C CYS A 614 -25.02 13.39 -25.05
N PRO A 615 -24.40 14.29 -25.85
CA PRO A 615 -24.94 15.62 -26.12
C PRO A 615 -26.26 15.64 -26.89
N LYS A 616 -26.64 14.50 -27.51
CA LYS A 616 -27.86 14.34 -28.31
C LYS A 616 -29.05 13.78 -27.52
N LYS A 617 -28.81 13.26 -26.31
CA LYS A 617 -29.86 12.70 -25.43
C LYS A 617 -30.46 13.79 -24.54
N CYS A 618 -31.66 13.53 -24.01
CA CYS A 618 -32.28 14.39 -23.01
C CYS A 618 -31.34 14.59 -21.80
N PRO A 619 -31.35 15.76 -21.11
CA PRO A 619 -30.36 16.09 -20.07
C PRO A 619 -30.21 15.08 -18.92
N ASN A 620 -31.26 14.28 -18.67
CA ASN A 620 -31.36 13.31 -17.59
C ASN A 620 -31.27 11.84 -18.07
N ALA A 621 -31.05 11.59 -19.37
CA ALA A 621 -30.98 10.24 -19.92
C ALA A 621 -29.54 9.70 -19.90
N PHE A 622 -29.34 8.56 -19.25
CA PHE A 622 -28.05 7.89 -19.17
C PHE A 622 -27.71 7.13 -20.47
N SER A 623 -26.44 6.77 -20.61
CA SER A 623 -26.02 5.80 -21.63
C SER A 623 -26.45 4.39 -21.24
N CYS A 624 -26.75 3.58 -22.26
CA CYS A 624 -27.01 2.15 -22.17
C CYS A 624 -25.77 1.30 -22.53
N ILE A 625 -24.62 1.95 -22.71
CA ILE A 625 -23.35 1.27 -22.99
C ILE A 625 -22.72 0.78 -21.68
N VAL A 626 -22.35 -0.50 -21.65
CA VAL A 626 -21.51 -1.14 -20.64
C VAL A 626 -20.16 -1.45 -21.28
N HIS A 627 -19.05 -1.09 -20.65
CA HIS A 627 -17.70 -1.38 -21.13
C HIS A 627 -17.14 -2.65 -20.50
N SER A 628 -16.36 -3.42 -21.26
CA SER A 628 -15.55 -4.54 -20.76
C SER A 628 -14.30 -4.72 -21.63
N TYR A 629 -13.25 -3.94 -21.36
CA TYR A 629 -12.00 -3.98 -22.14
C TYR A 629 -10.78 -3.55 -21.33
N GLY A 630 -9.58 -3.63 -21.91
CA GLY A 630 -8.32 -3.28 -21.23
C GLY A 630 -7.66 -4.45 -20.49
N HIS A 631 -8.08 -5.68 -20.75
CA HIS A 631 -7.64 -6.91 -20.09
C HIS A 631 -6.14 -7.27 -20.21
N GLY A 632 -5.39 -6.61 -21.09
CA GLY A 632 -3.96 -6.90 -21.30
C GLY A 632 -3.71 -8.37 -21.65
N GLY A 633 -2.80 -9.02 -20.92
CA GLY A 633 -2.54 -10.45 -21.04
C GLY A 633 -3.51 -11.37 -20.30
N SER A 634 -4.39 -10.83 -19.46
CA SER A 634 -5.17 -11.58 -18.46
C SER A 634 -6.63 -11.85 -18.89
N GLY A 635 -6.98 -11.63 -20.16
CA GLY A 635 -8.36 -11.73 -20.64
C GLY A 635 -9.07 -13.05 -20.33
N TRP A 636 -8.38 -14.19 -20.43
CA TRP A 636 -8.91 -15.50 -20.06
C TRP A 636 -8.96 -15.74 -18.55
N SER A 637 -7.99 -15.19 -17.82
CA SER A 637 -7.95 -15.27 -16.35
C SER A 637 -9.04 -14.46 -15.68
N LEU A 638 -9.55 -13.40 -16.33
CA LEU A 638 -10.58 -12.50 -15.80
C LEU A 638 -11.96 -12.71 -16.46
N SER A 639 -12.07 -13.58 -17.48
CA SER A 639 -13.18 -13.59 -18.45
C SER A 639 -14.56 -13.70 -17.82
N PHE A 640 -14.78 -14.70 -16.96
CA PHE A 640 -16.09 -14.93 -16.36
C PHE A 640 -16.38 -13.94 -15.24
N GLY A 641 -15.36 -13.57 -14.46
CA GLY A 641 -15.46 -12.52 -13.46
C GLY A 641 -15.99 -11.21 -14.03
N CYS A 642 -15.33 -10.69 -15.07
CA CYS A 642 -15.78 -9.49 -15.75
C CYS A 642 -17.16 -9.69 -16.41
N ALA A 643 -17.50 -10.89 -16.90
CA ALA A 643 -18.80 -11.16 -17.51
C ALA A 643 -19.96 -11.11 -16.50
N VAL A 644 -19.77 -11.56 -15.26
CA VAL A 644 -20.81 -11.49 -14.22
C VAL A 644 -21.09 -10.03 -13.84
N ASP A 645 -20.05 -9.22 -13.61
CA ASP A 645 -20.22 -7.79 -13.32
C ASP A 645 -20.85 -7.04 -14.52
N VAL A 646 -20.54 -7.44 -15.77
CA VAL A 646 -21.23 -6.92 -16.97
C VAL A 646 -22.73 -7.24 -16.96
N CYS A 647 -23.14 -8.43 -16.52
CA CYS A 647 -24.57 -8.77 -16.41
C CYS A 647 -25.29 -7.83 -15.41
N GLU A 648 -24.69 -7.59 -14.24
CA GLU A 648 -25.24 -6.66 -13.25
C GLU A 648 -25.33 -5.22 -13.80
N LEU A 649 -24.28 -4.75 -14.47
CA LEU A 649 -24.25 -3.43 -15.13
C LEU A 649 -25.30 -3.31 -16.26
N VAL A 650 -25.65 -4.41 -16.94
CA VAL A 650 -26.76 -4.45 -17.90
C VAL A 650 -28.11 -4.38 -17.19
N GLU A 651 -28.30 -5.07 -16.06
CA GLU A 651 -29.54 -4.93 -15.25
C GLU A 651 -29.74 -3.49 -14.77
N GLU A 652 -28.67 -2.79 -14.36
CA GLU A 652 -28.73 -1.38 -13.98
C GLU A 652 -29.15 -0.46 -15.13
N VAL A 653 -28.67 -0.73 -16.35
CA VAL A 653 -29.11 -0.02 -17.56
C VAL A 653 -30.62 -0.21 -17.75
N LEU A 654 -31.10 -1.45 -17.65
CA LEU A 654 -32.53 -1.77 -17.82
C LEU A 654 -33.42 -1.20 -16.71
N ARG A 655 -32.88 -1.05 -15.49
CA ARG A 655 -33.55 -0.38 -14.35
C ARG A 655 -33.45 1.14 -14.37
N GLY A 656 -32.69 1.73 -15.30
CA GLY A 656 -32.49 3.19 -15.40
C GLY A 656 -31.66 3.80 -14.25
N ILE A 657 -30.86 2.98 -13.56
CA ILE A 657 -30.00 3.41 -12.44
C ILE A 657 -28.92 4.37 -12.98
N ALA A 658 -28.45 5.32 -12.16
CA ALA A 658 -27.36 6.22 -12.57
C ALA A 658 -26.02 5.46 -12.71
N PRO A 659 -25.21 5.70 -13.74
CA PRO A 659 -23.91 5.06 -13.89
C PRO A 659 -22.92 5.62 -12.86
N MET A 660 -22.10 4.74 -12.27
CA MET A 660 -20.99 5.07 -11.38
C MET A 660 -19.69 4.51 -11.97
N SER A 661 -18.56 5.17 -11.72
CA SER A 661 -17.25 4.61 -12.05
C SER A 661 -16.93 3.39 -11.18
N MET A 662 -16.00 2.54 -11.63
CA MET A 662 -15.49 1.43 -10.82
C MET A 662 -14.99 1.88 -9.43
N ASP A 663 -14.31 3.02 -9.37
CA ASP A 663 -13.75 3.57 -8.12
C ASP A 663 -14.85 4.03 -7.15
N GLU A 664 -15.94 4.63 -7.66
CA GLU A 664 -17.10 5.01 -6.85
C GLU A 664 -17.87 3.77 -6.36
N ARG A 665 -18.08 2.78 -7.24
CA ARG A 665 -18.71 1.49 -6.91
C ARG A 665 -17.94 0.76 -5.79
N TRP A 666 -16.61 0.73 -5.88
CA TRP A 666 -15.77 0.17 -4.82
C TRP A 666 -15.91 0.93 -3.49
N ARG A 667 -15.88 2.27 -3.52
CA ARG A 667 -15.99 3.11 -2.32
C ARG A 667 -17.37 3.03 -1.64
N SER A 668 -18.44 2.72 -2.38
CA SER A 668 -19.76 2.48 -1.80
C SER A 668 -19.91 1.10 -1.13
N GLY A 669 -18.81 0.33 -1.03
CA GLY A 669 -18.81 -1.02 -0.43
C GLY A 669 -19.28 -2.12 -1.37
N HIS A 670 -19.57 -1.80 -2.64
CA HIS A 670 -20.02 -2.79 -3.62
C HIS A 670 -18.82 -3.63 -4.08
N GLN A 671 -18.92 -4.95 -3.88
CA GLN A 671 -17.88 -5.91 -4.22
C GLN A 671 -18.19 -6.60 -5.56
N PRO A 672 -17.18 -7.15 -6.27
CA PRO A 672 -17.40 -7.98 -7.45
C PRO A 672 -18.30 -9.16 -7.09
N VAL A 673 -19.17 -9.58 -8.01
CA VAL A 673 -20.12 -10.66 -7.72
C VAL A 673 -19.36 -11.98 -7.58
N LYS A 674 -19.29 -12.47 -6.33
CA LYS A 674 -18.69 -13.77 -6.00
C LYS A 674 -19.67 -14.89 -6.37
N ILE A 675 -19.34 -15.68 -7.39
CA ILE A 675 -20.00 -16.98 -7.57
C ILE A 675 -19.49 -17.91 -6.48
N THR A 676 -20.40 -18.27 -5.56
CA THR A 676 -20.20 -19.32 -4.57
C THR A 676 -20.32 -20.69 -5.22
N ASP A 677 -19.77 -21.72 -4.57
CA ASP A 677 -19.74 -23.09 -5.10
C ASP A 677 -21.16 -23.69 -5.11
N GLY A 678 -21.90 -23.43 -6.20
CA GLY A 678 -23.31 -23.83 -6.33
C GLY A 678 -23.99 -23.53 -7.67
N ILE A 679 -23.33 -22.86 -8.62
CA ILE A 679 -23.86 -22.63 -9.98
C ILE A 679 -23.08 -23.50 -10.97
N THR A 680 -23.56 -24.73 -11.15
CA THR A 680 -23.15 -25.67 -12.21
C THR A 680 -24.25 -25.92 -13.24
N ASP A 681 -25.38 -25.22 -13.13
CA ASP A 681 -26.58 -25.33 -13.98
C ASP A 681 -26.64 -24.21 -15.05
#